data_AF-A0A6P8I483-F1
#
_entry.id   AF-A0A6P8I483-F1
#
_cell.length_a   1.000
_cell.length_b   1.000
_cell.length_c   1.000
_cell.angle_alpha   90.00
_cell.angle_beta   90.00
_cell.angle_gamma   90.00
#
_symmetry.space_group_name_H-M   'P 1'
#
loop_
_entity.id
_entity.type
_entity.pdbx_description
1 polymer ?
#
loop_
_entity_poly.entity_id
_entity_poly.type
_entity_poly.pdbx_seq_one_letter_code
_entity_poly.pdbx_strand_id
1 'polypeptide(L)'
;MDSTAFTAVVVMLLAVSSSWLDSVESNNVLYTIKKDHRLADYVITSQRTNGILTCAHFCSINSKCTSINYKLVEEKRRGLCELNSKSAVQGDRRLRNSPGWSFAYVTSLTPVFSATFTNLGSKGVDGPDKTDRYKGTSLEGQVELKNGIQLWTVPYTGLYEITAMGASGGNGTNGTSGAGWRLGGRGARIRGTFYLNAEKKLKILVGQRGGVTTTFNDRPGGGGGGTFVTTLDDKPLLVAGGGGGGASIFPHGDCRDGDPGQATENGTRYGGTNGSGGKRYDKIGGVNPSRFEGTGGGGFYGDGASASISAFGGSSFVNGGTGGRSNAGASPGGFGGGGAGTQYPGGGGGYSGGGVMGDGQNFAVAGGGGSINNGKEQENESGVNLGDGKVVIRFIRTSNRMKHFICLLLFGLSLLFSRTKSLYDEFTTRSSNIRTSNNARLCGYVISKQRTFDILGCAHRCLSDRNCASLNFLDKPASGDGICELNSAESFYNNEEPIETDGWTFGFVEGKNWQLSKEFNFTNLGAVGAKGPTSTLDYKGTNLEGKVQLHKGIQLWTVPYRGTYSIEALGASGGNGTNDTQTRYWRTGGLGARIKANFYLKEGSVLKILIGQPGLCAPIGQRRPGGGGGGTFVTLADNSPLVIAGGGGGGAAPWIGFHHGYHGQLTTNGSIYGGTGGSGGYLYDIYYRTFFRRYKAGAGGGLKTNGASGNLTQGGFAFLNGGEGGVGGDGAQGGFGGGGAAYLYPGGGGGYSGGGVVRATRYTKAGGGGSFTAGTMVDKSLATLRGPGKVEIRLIKPDIG
;
A
#
# COMPACT_ATOMS: atom_id res chain seq x y z
N MET A 1 11.16 -49.53 27.75
CA MET A 1 10.12 -49.08 26.81
C MET A 1 10.77 -48.05 25.92
N ASP A 2 11.12 -48.53 24.74
CA ASP A 2 12.15 -47.97 23.88
C ASP A 2 11.82 -46.60 23.30
N SER A 3 12.86 -45.78 23.33
CA SER A 3 13.25 -44.81 22.31
C SER A 3 12.71 -45.17 20.91
N THR A 4 11.67 -44.49 20.42
CA THR A 4 11.37 -44.23 18.98
C THR A 4 10.05 -43.46 18.79
N ALA A 5 9.92 -42.27 19.39
CA ALA A 5 8.99 -41.24 18.87
C ALA A 5 9.36 -39.80 19.31
N PHE A 6 10.62 -39.58 19.69
CA PHE A 6 11.27 -38.32 19.29
C PHE A 6 11.27 -38.36 17.74
N THR A 7 10.93 -37.27 17.05
CA THR A 7 10.85 -37.14 15.56
C THR A 7 9.61 -37.71 14.84
N ALA A 8 8.50 -36.98 14.89
CA ALA A 8 7.68 -36.67 13.68
C ALA A 8 6.88 -35.37 13.87
N VAL A 9 7.50 -34.41 14.56
CA VAL A 9 7.06 -33.04 14.85
C VAL A 9 7.19 -32.09 13.64
N VAL A 10 7.45 -32.57 12.42
CA VAL A 10 7.96 -31.66 11.36
C VAL A 10 6.97 -31.28 10.25
N VAL A 11 5.77 -31.86 10.15
CA VAL A 11 4.86 -31.51 9.03
C VAL A 11 3.49 -31.10 9.52
N MET A 12 3.32 -29.81 9.85
CA MET A 12 2.21 -28.93 9.42
C MET A 12 2.32 -27.57 10.12
N LEU A 13 3.53 -27.02 10.15
CA LEU A 13 3.72 -25.58 10.09
C LEU A 13 3.45 -25.15 8.64
N LEU A 14 2.74 -24.02 8.52
CA LEU A 14 2.72 -23.04 7.42
C LEU A 14 1.38 -22.83 6.69
N ALA A 15 1.05 -21.53 6.64
CA ALA A 15 0.30 -20.82 5.62
C ALA A 15 -1.23 -20.67 5.79
N VAL A 16 -1.58 -19.83 6.78
CA VAL A 16 -2.51 -18.71 6.55
C VAL A 16 -1.88 -17.73 5.54
N SER A 17 -2.78 -16.99 4.88
CA SER A 17 -2.60 -15.70 4.17
C SER A 17 -2.51 -15.87 2.66
N SER A 18 -3.47 -15.41 1.86
CA SER A 18 -4.03 -14.05 1.69
C SER A 18 -3.80 -13.74 0.20
N SER A 19 -4.61 -13.04 -0.60
CA SER A 19 -5.83 -12.27 -0.39
C SER A 19 -6.07 -11.44 -1.67
N TRP A 20 -7.29 -10.92 -1.82
CA TRP A 20 -7.69 -9.76 -2.66
C TRP A 20 -7.67 -9.96 -4.19
N LEU A 21 -8.45 -9.27 -5.04
CA LEU A 21 -9.43 -8.18 -4.95
C LEU A 21 -10.22 -8.24 -6.28
N ASP A 22 -11.53 -7.97 -6.26
CA ASP A 22 -12.20 -6.95 -7.10
C ASP A 22 -13.72 -7.05 -6.98
N SER A 23 -14.37 -5.89 -6.99
CA SER A 23 -15.74 -5.64 -6.55
C SER A 23 -16.81 -6.11 -7.53
N VAL A 24 -17.66 -7.07 -7.12
CA VAL A 24 -19.03 -7.29 -7.61
C VAL A 24 -19.87 -7.88 -6.44
N GLU A 25 -21.12 -7.46 -6.31
CA GLU A 25 -22.07 -7.99 -5.31
C GLU A 25 -22.16 -9.53 -5.39
N SER A 26 -21.77 -10.24 -4.32
CA SER A 26 -21.81 -11.71 -4.25
C SER A 26 -22.60 -12.19 -3.03
N ASN A 27 -23.69 -12.91 -3.25
CA ASN A 27 -24.51 -13.52 -2.19
C ASN A 27 -23.98 -14.92 -1.84
N ASN A 28 -23.25 -15.06 -0.74
CA ASN A 28 -22.77 -16.35 -0.23
C ASN A 28 -23.84 -17.02 0.66
N VAL A 29 -24.17 -18.30 0.42
CA VAL A 29 -25.07 -19.09 1.29
C VAL A 29 -24.38 -20.37 1.75
N LEU A 30 -23.94 -20.40 3.01
CA LEU A 30 -23.51 -21.62 3.71
C LEU A 30 -24.70 -22.24 4.46
N TYR A 31 -24.92 -23.56 4.34
CA TYR A 31 -25.96 -24.30 5.07
C TYR A 31 -25.42 -25.59 5.70
N THR A 32 -25.93 -25.93 6.88
CA THR A 32 -25.69 -27.22 7.54
C THR A 32 -26.95 -28.07 7.42
N ILE A 33 -26.82 -29.30 6.95
CA ILE A 33 -27.95 -30.20 6.67
C ILE A 33 -28.15 -31.17 7.85
N LYS A 34 -29.37 -31.66 8.05
CA LYS A 34 -29.71 -32.81 8.88
C LYS A 34 -30.68 -33.69 8.08
N LYS A 35 -30.24 -34.90 7.73
CA LYS A 35 -31.05 -35.86 6.97
C LYS A 35 -32.16 -36.45 7.82
N ASP A 36 -33.20 -36.95 7.15
CA ASP A 36 -34.43 -37.53 7.70
C ASP A 36 -35.13 -36.66 8.74
N HIS A 37 -35.07 -35.35 8.56
CA HIS A 37 -35.72 -34.38 9.45
C HIS A 37 -36.43 -33.31 8.64
N ARG A 38 -37.58 -32.86 9.16
CA ARG A 38 -38.37 -31.76 8.61
C ARG A 38 -38.85 -30.86 9.74
N LEU A 39 -38.66 -29.55 9.60
CA LEU A 39 -39.22 -28.55 10.50
C LEU A 39 -40.65 -28.23 10.06
N ALA A 40 -41.65 -28.69 10.82
CA ALA A 40 -43.05 -28.41 10.55
C ALA A 40 -43.49 -27.05 11.15
N ASP A 41 -44.59 -26.49 10.63
CA ASP A 41 -45.32 -25.33 11.17
C ASP A 41 -44.64 -23.94 11.02
N TYR A 42 -43.43 -23.88 10.45
CA TYR A 42 -42.70 -22.62 10.19
C TYR A 42 -42.49 -22.30 8.71
N VAL A 43 -43.12 -23.08 7.82
CA VAL A 43 -43.01 -22.94 6.37
C VAL A 43 -43.64 -21.62 5.92
N ILE A 44 -42.83 -20.77 5.30
CA ILE A 44 -43.25 -19.51 4.68
C ILE A 44 -43.83 -19.77 3.30
N THR A 45 -43.09 -20.54 2.49
CA THR A 45 -43.46 -20.87 1.12
C THR A 45 -42.92 -22.24 0.75
N SER A 46 -43.60 -22.91 -0.17
CA SER A 46 -43.23 -24.22 -0.69
C SER A 46 -43.18 -24.17 -2.22
N GLN A 47 -42.12 -24.71 -2.79
CA GLN A 47 -41.88 -24.69 -4.23
C GLN A 47 -41.05 -25.92 -4.65
N ARG A 48 -41.01 -26.22 -5.96
CA ARG A 48 -40.14 -27.29 -6.46
C ARG A 48 -38.78 -26.73 -6.85
N THR A 49 -37.71 -27.38 -6.42
CA THR A 49 -36.34 -27.02 -6.78
C THR A 49 -35.55 -28.25 -7.20
N ASN A 50 -34.55 -28.07 -8.07
CA ASN A 50 -33.75 -29.19 -8.61
C ASN A 50 -32.74 -29.75 -7.59
N GLY A 51 -32.59 -29.08 -6.44
CA GLY A 51 -31.69 -29.50 -5.38
C GLY A 51 -31.92 -28.71 -4.09
N ILE A 52 -31.39 -29.25 -3.00
CA ILE A 52 -31.36 -28.59 -1.69
C ILE A 52 -30.61 -27.26 -1.73
N LEU A 53 -29.64 -27.12 -2.63
CA LEU A 53 -28.86 -25.91 -2.86
C LEU A 53 -29.70 -24.77 -3.42
N THR A 54 -30.47 -25.06 -4.46
CA THR A 54 -31.40 -24.13 -5.06
C THR A 54 -32.46 -23.71 -4.03
N CYS A 55 -32.89 -24.65 -3.18
CA CYS A 55 -33.78 -24.35 -2.06
C CYS A 55 -33.15 -23.37 -1.05
N ALA A 56 -31.88 -23.56 -0.70
CA ALA A 56 -31.14 -22.67 0.19
C ALA A 56 -30.96 -21.26 -0.41
N HIS A 57 -30.78 -21.16 -1.73
CA HIS A 57 -30.69 -19.88 -2.42
C HIS A 57 -32.01 -19.09 -2.34
N PHE A 58 -33.16 -19.75 -2.53
CA PHE A 58 -34.45 -19.10 -2.34
C PHE A 58 -34.66 -18.62 -0.89
N CYS A 59 -34.10 -19.32 0.09
CA CYS A 59 -34.07 -18.86 1.47
C CYS A 59 -33.24 -17.58 1.63
N SER A 60 -32.09 -17.48 0.96
CA SER A 60 -31.22 -16.29 1.07
C SER A 60 -31.81 -15.02 0.47
N ILE A 61 -32.66 -15.15 -0.56
CA ILE A 61 -33.38 -14.02 -1.18
C ILE A 61 -34.57 -13.59 -0.30
N ASN A 62 -35.11 -14.50 0.49
CA ASN A 62 -36.26 -14.25 1.33
C ASN A 62 -35.82 -13.77 2.72
N SER A 63 -35.95 -12.46 2.99
CA SER A 63 -35.55 -11.83 4.26
C SER A 63 -36.21 -12.40 5.51
N LYS A 64 -37.31 -13.16 5.36
CA LYS A 64 -38.00 -13.85 6.47
C LYS A 64 -37.50 -15.27 6.68
N CYS A 65 -36.69 -15.84 5.77
CA CYS A 65 -36.24 -17.22 5.80
C CYS A 65 -34.93 -17.38 6.57
N THR A 66 -34.86 -18.41 7.41
CA THR A 66 -33.68 -18.71 8.25
C THR A 66 -33.24 -20.19 8.15
N SER A 67 -34.09 -21.07 7.62
CA SER A 67 -33.76 -22.47 7.34
C SER A 67 -34.65 -23.03 6.22
N ILE A 68 -34.38 -24.24 5.74
CA ILE A 68 -35.12 -24.91 4.67
C ILE A 68 -35.46 -26.36 5.03
N ASN A 69 -36.53 -26.90 4.43
CA ASN A 69 -36.72 -28.34 4.28
C ASN A 69 -36.62 -28.71 2.81
N TYR A 70 -35.99 -29.83 2.49
CA TYR A 70 -35.91 -30.33 1.13
C TYR A 70 -36.16 -31.83 1.08
N LYS A 71 -37.06 -32.28 0.20
CA LYS A 71 -37.30 -33.71 -0.05
C LYS A 71 -37.15 -34.01 -1.53
N LEU A 72 -36.29 -34.96 -1.86
CA LEU A 72 -36.21 -35.46 -3.23
C LEU A 72 -37.47 -36.27 -3.56
N VAL A 73 -38.07 -36.01 -4.72
CA VAL A 73 -39.20 -36.79 -5.24
C VAL A 73 -38.69 -37.53 -6.47
N GLU A 74 -38.53 -38.85 -6.33
CA GLU A 74 -37.82 -39.72 -7.29
C GLU A 74 -38.42 -39.70 -8.70
N GLU A 75 -39.74 -39.54 -8.81
CA GLU A 75 -40.47 -39.66 -10.08
C GLU A 75 -40.36 -38.43 -11.02
N LYS A 76 -39.82 -37.28 -10.57
CA LYS A 76 -39.90 -36.02 -11.36
C LYS A 76 -38.59 -35.22 -11.49
N ARG A 77 -37.43 -35.77 -11.09
CA ARG A 77 -36.11 -35.08 -11.10
C ARG A 77 -36.08 -33.68 -10.40
N ARG A 78 -37.10 -33.31 -9.62
CA ARG A 78 -37.21 -32.06 -8.83
C ARG A 78 -37.70 -32.38 -7.42
N GLY A 79 -37.02 -31.88 -6.39
CA GLY A 79 -37.42 -32.03 -5.01
C GLY A 79 -38.37 -30.93 -4.52
N LEU A 80 -39.09 -31.22 -3.44
CA LEU A 80 -39.96 -30.28 -2.73
C LEU A 80 -39.11 -29.46 -1.77
N CYS A 81 -39.13 -28.14 -1.94
CA CYS A 81 -38.40 -27.15 -1.15
C CYS A 81 -39.37 -26.33 -0.30
N GLU A 82 -39.10 -26.22 0.98
CA GLU A 82 -39.87 -25.38 1.91
C GLU A 82 -38.92 -24.39 2.58
N LEU A 83 -39.26 -23.11 2.50
CA LEU A 83 -38.53 -22.04 3.18
C LEU A 83 -39.12 -21.83 4.57
N ASN A 84 -38.31 -21.81 5.62
CA ASN A 84 -38.78 -21.71 7.00
C ASN A 84 -38.40 -20.38 7.65
N SER A 85 -39.33 -19.83 8.43
CA SER A 85 -39.16 -18.57 9.17
C SER A 85 -38.32 -18.66 10.44
N LYS A 86 -38.02 -19.89 10.89
CA LYS A 86 -37.20 -20.17 12.08
C LYS A 86 -36.14 -21.22 11.76
N SER A 87 -35.05 -21.19 12.52
CA SER A 87 -34.07 -22.28 12.57
C SER A 87 -34.32 -23.08 13.85
N ALA A 88 -34.45 -24.40 13.74
CA ALA A 88 -34.64 -25.27 14.89
C ALA A 88 -33.44 -25.17 15.85
N VAL A 89 -33.69 -24.94 17.13
CA VAL A 89 -32.68 -25.04 18.21
C VAL A 89 -32.69 -26.47 18.73
N GLN A 90 -31.54 -26.98 19.20
CA GLN A 90 -31.42 -28.34 19.75
C GLN A 90 -32.46 -28.55 20.86
N GLY A 91 -33.46 -29.42 20.64
CA GLY A 91 -34.59 -29.68 21.54
C GLY A 91 -35.97 -29.22 21.06
N ASP A 92 -36.09 -28.59 19.87
CA ASP A 92 -37.40 -28.21 19.31
C ASP A 92 -38.23 -29.44 18.93
N ARG A 93 -39.33 -29.70 19.65
CA ARG A 93 -40.28 -30.80 19.40
C ARG A 93 -40.92 -30.76 18.01
N ARG A 94 -40.79 -29.65 17.27
CA ARG A 94 -41.31 -29.45 15.91
C ARG A 94 -40.33 -29.86 14.80
N LEU A 95 -39.06 -30.12 15.11
CA LEU A 95 -38.13 -30.76 14.19
C LEU A 95 -38.37 -32.27 14.23
N ARG A 96 -39.30 -32.74 13.40
CA ARG A 96 -39.77 -34.13 13.44
C ARG A 96 -38.83 -35.02 12.62
N ASN A 97 -38.63 -36.25 13.09
CA ASN A 97 -38.07 -37.31 12.25
C ASN A 97 -39.04 -37.54 11.08
N SER A 98 -38.55 -37.42 9.86
CA SER A 98 -39.35 -37.47 8.65
C SER A 98 -38.48 -38.06 7.53
N PRO A 99 -38.49 -39.40 7.37
CA PRO A 99 -37.65 -40.08 6.39
C PRO A 99 -37.77 -39.49 4.98
N GLY A 100 -36.62 -39.28 4.33
CA GLY A 100 -36.50 -38.69 3.00
C GLY A 100 -36.54 -37.15 2.96
N TRP A 101 -36.71 -36.48 4.09
CA TRP A 101 -36.57 -35.01 4.20
C TRP A 101 -35.19 -34.61 4.70
N SER A 102 -34.66 -33.51 4.20
CA SER A 102 -33.42 -32.89 4.64
C SER A 102 -33.73 -31.49 5.16
N PHE A 103 -33.57 -31.29 6.47
CA PHE A 103 -33.64 -29.97 7.08
C PHE A 103 -32.28 -29.30 6.97
N ALA A 104 -32.18 -28.02 6.59
CA ALA A 104 -30.91 -27.31 6.58
C ALA A 104 -31.05 -25.88 7.10
N TYR A 105 -30.13 -25.44 7.95
CA TYR A 105 -30.10 -24.06 8.47
C TYR A 105 -28.90 -23.29 7.94
N VAL A 106 -29.09 -22.00 7.66
CA VAL A 106 -28.06 -21.14 7.07
C VAL A 106 -27.01 -20.80 8.12
N THR A 107 -25.75 -21.14 7.89
CA THR A 107 -24.63 -20.99 8.85
C THR A 107 -23.79 -19.73 8.67
N SER A 108 -23.84 -19.03 7.53
CA SER A 108 -23.23 -17.70 7.39
C SER A 108 -23.65 -17.01 6.09
N LEU A 109 -24.33 -15.87 6.21
CA LEU A 109 -24.20 -14.76 5.26
C LEU A 109 -22.98 -13.96 5.73
N THR A 110 -21.88 -13.93 4.98
CA THR A 110 -20.90 -12.84 5.16
C THR A 110 -21.33 -11.70 4.24
N PRO A 111 -21.97 -10.63 4.74
CA PRO A 111 -22.17 -9.44 3.94
C PRO A 111 -20.81 -8.88 3.52
N VAL A 112 -20.54 -8.75 2.22
CA VAL A 112 -19.37 -8.02 1.72
C VAL A 112 -19.66 -6.53 1.94
N PHE A 113 -19.41 -6.04 3.15
CA PHE A 113 -19.64 -4.65 3.52
C PHE A 113 -18.32 -3.88 3.55
N SER A 114 -18.24 -2.80 2.77
CA SER A 114 -17.17 -1.80 2.87
C SER A 114 -17.74 -0.38 2.85
N ALA A 115 -17.23 0.45 3.75
CA ALA A 115 -17.57 1.85 3.88
C ALA A 115 -16.32 2.72 3.79
N THR A 116 -16.39 3.79 3.00
CA THR A 116 -15.30 4.76 2.83
C THR A 116 -15.75 6.13 3.29
N PHE A 117 -15.15 6.62 4.38
CA PHE A 117 -15.40 7.94 4.92
C PHE A 117 -14.36 8.94 4.42
N THR A 118 -14.84 10.12 4.04
CA THR A 118 -14.03 11.24 3.52
C THR A 118 -14.32 12.52 4.31
N ASN A 119 -13.62 13.61 3.99
CA ASN A 119 -13.93 14.95 4.50
C ASN A 119 -15.20 15.57 3.88
N LEU A 120 -15.95 14.83 3.04
CA LEU A 120 -17.17 15.30 2.38
C LEU A 120 -16.98 16.58 1.54
N GLY A 121 -15.73 16.84 1.10
CA GLY A 121 -15.36 18.01 0.31
C GLY A 121 -15.15 19.30 1.10
N SER A 122 -15.30 19.29 2.42
CA SER A 122 -15.00 20.44 3.28
C SER A 122 -13.52 20.78 3.29
N LYS A 123 -13.22 22.07 3.47
CA LYS A 123 -11.87 22.61 3.53
C LYS A 123 -11.72 23.57 4.71
N GLY A 124 -10.53 23.60 5.31
CA GLY A 124 -10.17 24.55 6.35
C GLY A 124 -10.37 24.00 7.76
N VAL A 125 -10.75 24.89 8.67
CA VAL A 125 -10.74 24.66 10.12
C VAL A 125 -11.94 23.88 10.63
N ASP A 126 -13.09 24.00 9.96
CA ASP A 126 -14.36 23.39 10.39
C ASP A 126 -14.63 22.12 9.59
N GLY A 127 -15.27 21.13 10.23
CA GLY A 127 -15.69 19.90 9.57
C GLY A 127 -16.93 20.08 8.68
N PRO A 128 -17.35 19.01 7.98
CA PRO A 128 -18.51 19.06 7.10
C PRO A 128 -19.84 19.28 7.80
N ASP A 129 -20.74 20.01 7.13
CA ASP A 129 -22.11 20.31 7.56
C ASP A 129 -23.17 19.46 6.84
N LYS A 130 -22.80 18.82 5.71
CA LYS A 130 -23.71 18.02 4.86
C LYS A 130 -23.10 16.71 4.42
N THR A 131 -23.93 15.70 4.21
CA THR A 131 -23.54 14.34 3.77
C THR A 131 -23.82 14.07 2.28
N ASP A 132 -24.14 15.09 1.48
CA ASP A 132 -24.55 14.94 0.07
C ASP A 132 -23.56 14.15 -0.80
N ARG A 133 -22.26 14.19 -0.47
CA ARG A 133 -21.20 13.44 -1.18
C ARG A 133 -21.28 11.93 -1.01
N TYR A 134 -22.14 11.43 -0.11
CA TYR A 134 -22.40 9.99 0.05
C TYR A 134 -23.61 9.50 -0.72
N LYS A 135 -24.36 10.37 -1.42
CA LYS A 135 -25.46 9.94 -2.31
C LYS A 135 -24.93 8.94 -3.35
N GLY A 136 -25.64 7.83 -3.55
CA GLY A 136 -25.25 6.73 -4.43
C GLY A 136 -24.14 5.82 -3.88
N THR A 137 -23.76 5.96 -2.61
CA THR A 137 -22.74 5.09 -1.97
C THR A 137 -23.36 4.24 -0.85
N SER A 138 -22.60 3.26 -0.33
CA SER A 138 -23.00 2.45 0.83
C SER A 138 -23.21 3.26 2.12
N LEU A 139 -22.88 4.55 2.13
CA LEU A 139 -23.05 5.47 3.25
C LEU A 139 -24.25 6.43 3.09
N GLU A 140 -24.99 6.37 1.98
CA GLU A 140 -26.17 7.21 1.78
C GLU A 140 -27.22 6.97 2.88
N GLY A 141 -27.59 8.02 3.60
CA GLY A 141 -28.54 7.94 4.72
C GLY A 141 -28.03 7.17 5.95
N GLN A 142 -26.79 6.68 5.95
CA GLN A 142 -26.21 5.88 7.06
C GLN A 142 -25.33 6.69 8.02
N VAL A 143 -25.10 7.97 7.72
CA VAL A 143 -24.18 8.84 8.47
C VAL A 143 -24.92 10.06 9.00
N GLU A 144 -24.80 10.29 10.30
CA GLU A 144 -25.28 11.48 11.01
C GLU A 144 -24.08 12.39 11.31
N LEU A 145 -24.16 13.69 10.95
CA LEU A 145 -23.09 14.65 11.24
C LEU A 145 -23.36 15.39 12.55
N LYS A 146 -22.34 15.47 13.41
CA LYS A 146 -22.35 16.29 14.62
C LYS A 146 -21.05 17.11 14.68
N ASN A 147 -21.16 18.42 14.43
CA ASN A 147 -20.01 19.34 14.40
C ASN A 147 -18.86 18.85 13.49
N GLY A 148 -19.19 18.32 12.30
CA GLY A 148 -18.19 17.78 11.38
C GLY A 148 -17.74 16.34 11.64
N ILE A 149 -18.08 15.76 12.79
CA ILE A 149 -17.81 14.37 13.11
C ILE A 149 -18.93 13.49 12.56
N GLN A 150 -18.55 12.43 11.85
CA GLN A 150 -19.45 11.47 11.23
C GLN A 150 -19.76 10.36 12.22
N LEU A 151 -21.02 10.25 12.61
CA LEU A 151 -21.54 9.17 13.44
C LEU A 151 -22.07 8.06 12.53
N TRP A 152 -21.55 6.86 12.71
CA TRP A 152 -21.91 5.71 11.88
C TRP A 152 -22.23 4.49 12.74
N THR A 153 -23.35 3.83 12.44
CA THR A 153 -23.81 2.63 13.15
C THR A 153 -23.23 1.38 12.51
N VAL A 154 -22.58 0.52 13.31
CA VAL A 154 -22.03 -0.76 12.85
C VAL A 154 -23.19 -1.68 12.42
N PRO A 155 -23.21 -2.17 11.16
CA PRO A 155 -24.34 -2.94 10.62
C PRO A 155 -24.34 -4.40 11.08
N TYR A 156 -23.16 -4.98 11.35
CA TYR A 156 -23.02 -6.40 11.67
C TYR A 156 -22.05 -6.64 12.83
N THR A 157 -22.35 -7.59 13.70
CA THR A 157 -21.42 -8.02 14.74
C THR A 157 -20.35 -8.92 14.12
N GLY A 158 -19.08 -8.55 14.26
CA GLY A 158 -17.98 -9.37 13.73
C GLY A 158 -16.64 -8.66 13.68
N LEU A 159 -15.70 -9.25 12.94
CA LEU A 159 -14.37 -8.71 12.73
C LEU A 159 -14.38 -7.74 11.55
N TYR A 160 -13.82 -6.55 11.76
CA TYR A 160 -13.65 -5.49 10.78
C TYR A 160 -12.18 -5.15 10.64
N GLU A 161 -11.79 -4.74 9.44
CA GLU A 161 -10.54 -4.05 9.17
C GLU A 161 -10.82 -2.56 9.02
N ILE A 162 -10.04 -1.73 9.71
CA ILE A 162 -10.14 -0.29 9.67
C ILE A 162 -8.79 0.27 9.23
N THR A 163 -8.78 1.07 8.16
CA THR A 163 -7.61 1.82 7.69
C THR A 163 -7.91 3.30 7.75
N ALA A 164 -7.11 4.09 8.46
CA ALA A 164 -7.19 5.55 8.46
C ALA A 164 -5.94 6.19 7.86
N MET A 165 -6.13 7.31 7.19
CA MET A 165 -5.07 8.17 6.66
C MET A 165 -5.23 9.58 7.23
N GLY A 166 -4.18 10.13 7.82
CA GLY A 166 -4.12 11.53 8.26
C GLY A 166 -3.97 12.48 7.08
N ALA A 167 -4.30 13.75 7.25
CA ALA A 167 -4.18 14.74 6.19
C ALA A 167 -2.77 15.33 6.09
N SER A 168 -2.38 15.81 4.92
CA SER A 168 -1.11 16.52 4.72
C SER A 168 -1.15 17.97 5.24
N GLY A 169 0.00 18.50 5.64
CA GLY A 169 0.17 19.92 5.91
C GLY A 169 0.08 20.79 4.64
N GLY A 170 -0.15 22.09 4.85
CA GLY A 170 -0.02 23.11 3.83
C GLY A 170 1.44 23.37 3.48
N ASN A 171 1.70 23.80 2.24
CA ASN A 171 3.04 24.20 1.82
C ASN A 171 3.36 25.62 2.30
N GLY A 172 4.62 25.86 2.65
CA GLY A 172 5.15 27.19 2.91
C GLY A 172 5.70 27.85 1.64
N THR A 173 5.47 29.15 1.49
CA THR A 173 5.92 29.98 0.35
C THR A 173 6.47 31.34 0.81
N ASN A 174 6.94 32.16 -0.14
CA ASN A 174 7.29 33.57 0.04
C ASN A 174 6.61 34.41 -1.06
N GLY A 175 6.31 35.68 -0.78
CA GLY A 175 5.69 36.67 -1.67
C GLY A 175 6.56 37.16 -2.83
N THR A 176 7.86 36.82 -2.88
CA THR A 176 8.72 37.15 -4.03
C THR A 176 8.65 36.08 -5.14
N SER A 177 8.41 36.55 -6.36
CA SER A 177 8.37 35.74 -7.58
C SER A 177 9.73 35.06 -7.83
N GLY A 178 9.80 33.74 -7.56
CA GLY A 178 10.97 32.90 -7.88
C GLY A 178 11.56 32.09 -6.72
N ALA A 179 11.06 32.21 -5.49
CA ALA A 179 11.53 31.40 -4.35
C ALA A 179 10.87 30.01 -4.31
N GLY A 180 11.60 28.99 -3.81
CA GLY A 180 11.13 27.60 -3.73
C GLY A 180 9.92 27.38 -2.81
N TRP A 181 9.46 26.14 -2.70
CA TRP A 181 8.37 25.75 -1.79
C TRP A 181 8.97 24.93 -0.65
N ARG A 182 8.51 25.14 0.60
CA ARG A 182 8.68 24.15 1.66
C ARG A 182 7.44 23.28 1.71
N LEU A 183 7.63 21.98 1.58
CA LEU A 183 6.52 21.05 1.51
C LEU A 183 5.90 20.88 2.89
N GLY A 184 4.58 20.82 2.95
CA GLY A 184 3.89 20.28 4.12
C GLY A 184 4.19 18.79 4.25
N GLY A 185 4.27 18.31 5.49
CA GLY A 185 4.41 16.89 5.78
C GLY A 185 3.19 16.12 5.28
N ARG A 186 3.40 14.90 4.80
CA ARG A 186 2.32 13.97 4.45
C ARG A 186 1.71 13.34 5.70
N GLY A 187 0.44 12.96 5.68
CA GLY A 187 -0.21 12.27 6.80
C GLY A 187 0.18 10.79 6.92
N ALA A 188 0.02 10.20 8.10
CA ALA A 188 0.27 8.78 8.36
C ALA A 188 -0.82 7.87 7.78
N ARG A 189 -0.52 6.59 7.58
CA ARG A 189 -1.47 5.51 7.25
C ARG A 189 -1.43 4.45 8.35
N ILE A 190 -2.56 4.18 8.97
CA ILE A 190 -2.69 3.27 10.12
C ILE A 190 -3.80 2.26 9.82
N ARG A 191 -3.50 0.96 9.92
CA ARG A 191 -4.46 -0.13 9.64
C ARG A 191 -4.45 -1.15 10.76
N GLY A 192 -5.61 -1.64 11.16
CA GLY A 192 -5.75 -2.72 12.14
C GLY A 192 -7.10 -3.43 12.06
N THR A 193 -7.21 -4.58 12.73
CA THR A 193 -8.43 -5.38 12.82
C THR A 193 -9.10 -5.28 14.19
N PHE A 194 -10.42 -5.11 14.19
CA PHE A 194 -11.25 -4.80 15.35
C PHE A 194 -12.48 -5.68 15.37
N TYR A 195 -12.89 -6.12 16.56
CA TYR A 195 -14.18 -6.75 16.74
C TYR A 195 -15.21 -5.69 17.11
N LEU A 196 -16.23 -5.51 16.27
CA LEU A 196 -17.30 -4.54 16.48
C LEU A 196 -18.63 -5.27 16.64
N ASN A 197 -19.50 -4.72 17.49
CA ASN A 197 -20.86 -5.23 17.68
C ASN A 197 -21.83 -4.39 16.84
N ALA A 198 -22.80 -5.04 16.20
CA ALA A 198 -23.90 -4.38 15.51
C ALA A 198 -24.61 -3.37 16.42
N GLU A 199 -25.22 -2.35 15.82
CA GLU A 199 -25.94 -1.26 16.49
C GLU A 199 -25.07 -0.32 17.34
N LYS A 200 -23.77 -0.62 17.53
CA LYS A 200 -22.86 0.32 18.17
C LYS A 200 -22.48 1.42 17.18
N LYS A 201 -22.60 2.68 17.60
CA LYS A 201 -22.14 3.84 16.82
C LYS A 201 -20.65 4.09 17.06
N LEU A 202 -19.95 4.50 16.00
CA LEU A 202 -18.58 5.01 16.03
C LEU A 202 -18.58 6.50 15.69
N LYS A 203 -17.62 7.24 16.25
CA LYS A 203 -17.28 8.60 15.83
C LYS A 203 -16.13 8.53 14.82
N ILE A 204 -16.32 9.14 13.66
CA ILE A 204 -15.33 9.17 12.59
C ILE A 204 -15.07 10.64 12.23
N LEU A 205 -13.87 11.11 12.53
CA LEU A 205 -13.39 12.45 12.15
C LEU A 205 -12.35 12.26 11.05
N VAL A 206 -12.62 12.79 9.86
CA VAL A 206 -11.68 12.73 8.74
C VAL A 206 -10.90 14.04 8.65
N GLY A 207 -9.58 13.95 8.80
CA GLY A 207 -8.70 15.12 8.80
C GLY A 207 -8.73 15.86 7.46
N GLN A 208 -8.60 17.18 7.51
CA GLN A 208 -8.52 18.03 6.33
C GLN A 208 -7.09 18.53 6.12
N ARG A 209 -6.73 18.80 4.86
CA ARG A 209 -5.42 19.35 4.51
C ARG A 209 -5.22 20.72 5.15
N GLY A 210 -3.99 20.98 5.62
CA GLY A 210 -3.60 22.29 6.13
C GLY A 210 -3.68 23.37 5.04
N GLY A 211 -4.15 24.56 5.41
CA GLY A 211 -4.33 25.68 4.51
C GLY A 211 -3.01 26.33 4.08
N VAL A 212 -3.11 27.17 3.05
CA VAL A 212 -2.05 28.05 2.56
C VAL A 212 -2.61 29.46 2.43
N THR A 213 -1.81 30.47 2.74
CA THR A 213 -2.21 31.89 2.60
C THR A 213 -1.39 32.59 1.51
N THR A 214 -1.99 33.59 0.87
CA THR A 214 -1.35 34.46 -0.12
C THR A 214 -1.27 35.92 0.33
N THR A 215 -1.83 36.27 1.48
CA THR A 215 -2.01 37.66 1.94
C THR A 215 -0.75 38.28 2.55
N PHE A 216 0.25 37.47 2.89
CA PHE A 216 1.50 37.91 3.53
C PHE A 216 2.72 37.72 2.65
N ASN A 217 3.82 38.42 2.96
CA ASN A 217 5.12 38.21 2.31
C ASN A 217 5.77 36.89 2.76
N ASP A 218 5.68 36.55 4.06
CA ASP A 218 6.06 35.24 4.58
C ASP A 218 4.81 34.37 4.73
N ARG A 219 4.78 33.20 4.08
CA ARG A 219 3.55 32.40 3.92
C ARG A 219 3.77 30.96 4.38
N PRO A 220 3.93 30.67 5.69
CA PRO A 220 4.06 29.30 6.14
C PRO A 220 2.73 28.54 5.99
N GLY A 221 2.81 27.22 5.87
CA GLY A 221 1.64 26.35 5.78
C GLY A 221 1.01 26.02 7.13
N GLY A 222 -0.30 25.80 7.15
CA GLY A 222 -1.00 25.23 8.29
C GLY A 222 -0.73 23.73 8.44
N GLY A 223 -0.89 23.20 9.65
CA GLY A 223 -0.79 21.76 9.91
C GLY A 223 -1.99 21.00 9.34
N GLY A 224 -1.77 19.78 8.87
CA GLY A 224 -2.84 18.87 8.45
C GLY A 224 -3.53 18.25 9.66
N GLY A 225 -4.84 18.01 9.56
CA GLY A 225 -5.59 17.37 10.62
C GLY A 225 -5.36 15.87 10.74
N GLY A 226 -5.48 15.35 11.96
CA GLY A 226 -5.53 13.92 12.23
C GLY A 226 -6.87 13.31 11.81
N THR A 227 -6.87 12.00 11.56
CA THR A 227 -8.08 11.23 11.25
C THR A 227 -8.33 10.23 12.38
N PHE A 228 -9.54 10.24 12.95
CA PHE A 228 -9.89 9.54 14.19
C PHE A 228 -11.05 8.58 13.97
N VAL A 229 -10.92 7.37 14.53
CA VAL A 229 -12.00 6.40 14.67
C VAL A 229 -12.10 6.00 16.14
N THR A 230 -13.22 6.33 16.77
CA THR A 230 -13.45 6.08 18.20
C THR A 230 -14.83 5.49 18.43
N THR A 231 -15.03 4.94 19.62
CA THR A 231 -16.38 4.67 20.13
C THR A 231 -17.09 5.98 20.50
N LEU A 232 -18.40 5.90 20.80
CA LEU A 232 -19.18 7.07 21.23
C LEU A 232 -18.69 7.72 22.54
N ASP A 233 -18.10 6.94 23.44
CA ASP A 233 -17.49 7.34 24.72
C ASP A 233 -16.03 7.82 24.57
N ASP A 234 -15.61 8.20 23.36
CA ASP A 234 -14.29 8.75 23.07
C ASP A 234 -13.12 7.81 23.41
N LYS A 235 -13.34 6.49 23.33
CA LYS A 235 -12.25 5.52 23.39
C LYS A 235 -11.63 5.36 21.99
N PRO A 236 -10.33 5.66 21.81
CA PRO A 236 -9.69 5.54 20.50
C PRO A 236 -9.61 4.07 20.07
N LEU A 237 -10.11 3.77 18.86
CA LEU A 237 -9.84 2.51 18.19
C LEU A 237 -8.57 2.66 17.34
N LEU A 238 -8.54 3.72 16.53
CA LEU A 238 -7.46 3.97 15.58
C LEU A 238 -7.41 5.46 15.24
N VAL A 239 -6.21 6.05 15.23
CA VAL A 239 -5.97 7.45 14.85
C VAL A 239 -4.74 7.53 13.96
N ALA A 240 -4.86 8.23 12.84
CA ALA A 240 -3.75 8.53 11.93
C ALA A 240 -3.37 10.02 12.01
N GLY A 241 -2.13 10.29 12.37
CA GLY A 241 -1.59 11.65 12.52
C GLY A 241 -1.48 12.41 11.19
N GLY A 242 -1.82 13.69 11.23
CA GLY A 242 -1.63 14.65 10.14
C GLY A 242 -0.21 15.20 10.08
N GLY A 243 0.22 15.65 8.90
CA GLY A 243 1.55 16.21 8.70
C GLY A 243 1.68 17.68 9.15
N GLY A 244 2.88 18.09 9.56
CA GLY A 244 3.18 19.48 9.91
C GLY A 244 3.17 20.41 8.68
N GLY A 245 2.92 21.69 8.89
CA GLY A 245 3.00 22.70 7.82
C GLY A 245 4.44 22.96 7.36
N GLY A 246 4.62 23.33 6.10
CA GLY A 246 5.91 23.78 5.58
C GLY A 246 6.25 25.19 6.07
N ALA A 247 7.51 25.45 6.46
CA ALA A 247 7.94 26.78 6.90
C ALA A 247 7.93 27.82 5.76
N SER A 248 7.75 29.10 6.09
CA SER A 248 8.03 30.20 5.15
C SER A 248 9.51 30.24 4.79
N ILE A 249 9.86 30.84 3.64
CA ILE A 249 11.25 31.02 3.25
C ILE A 249 11.72 32.39 3.72
N PHE A 250 12.53 32.45 4.78
CA PHE A 250 13.19 33.68 5.19
C PHE A 250 14.38 34.01 4.26
N PRO A 251 14.67 35.29 3.98
CA PRO A 251 15.83 35.69 3.17
C PRO A 251 17.19 35.23 3.72
N HIS A 252 17.28 34.84 5.00
CA HIS A 252 18.55 34.60 5.70
C HIS A 252 18.65 33.30 6.55
N GLY A 253 17.76 32.30 6.38
CA GLY A 253 17.70 31.13 7.29
C GLY A 253 17.48 29.71 6.74
N ASP A 254 17.71 28.70 7.60
CA ASP A 254 17.55 27.24 7.38
C ASP A 254 16.09 26.78 7.64
N CYS A 255 15.18 27.08 6.72
CA CYS A 255 13.77 26.66 6.80
C CYS A 255 13.58 25.20 6.33
N ARG A 256 12.73 24.41 6.99
CA ARG A 256 12.49 22.98 6.66
C ARG A 256 11.07 22.69 6.15
N ASP A 257 10.95 21.58 5.44
CA ASP A 257 9.66 20.94 5.17
C ASP A 257 9.03 20.49 6.50
N GLY A 258 7.69 20.42 6.53
CA GLY A 258 6.99 19.90 7.69
C GLY A 258 7.28 18.42 7.89
N ASP A 259 7.46 17.99 9.15
CA ASP A 259 7.62 16.57 9.43
C ASP A 259 6.31 15.82 9.07
N PRO A 260 6.40 14.57 8.57
CA PRO A 260 5.21 13.78 8.26
C PRO A 260 4.40 13.44 9.51
N GLY A 261 3.13 13.05 9.35
CA GLY A 261 2.38 12.38 10.41
C GLY A 261 3.08 11.08 10.82
N GLN A 262 3.16 10.81 12.11
CA GLN A 262 3.98 9.74 12.68
C GLN A 262 3.21 8.42 12.76
N ALA A 263 3.90 7.28 12.60
CA ALA A 263 3.32 5.95 12.83
C ALA A 263 3.20 5.61 14.34
N THR A 264 3.92 6.35 15.18
CA THR A 264 3.98 6.20 16.64
C THR A 264 3.06 7.20 17.35
N GLU A 265 2.77 6.97 18.63
CA GLU A 265 1.86 7.79 19.44
C GLU A 265 2.30 9.24 19.63
N ASN A 266 3.61 9.50 19.66
CA ASN A 266 4.13 10.82 19.95
C ASN A 266 4.20 11.71 18.69
N GLY A 267 3.84 12.98 18.86
CA GLY A 267 4.08 14.00 17.84
C GLY A 267 5.56 14.41 17.78
N THR A 268 5.99 14.96 16.64
CA THR A 268 7.37 15.44 16.45
C THR A 268 7.53 16.92 16.79
N ARG A 269 8.80 17.39 16.88
CA ARG A 269 9.18 18.79 17.15
C ARG A 269 8.52 19.40 18.38
N TYR A 270 8.80 18.85 19.56
CA TYR A 270 8.06 19.18 20.79
C TYR A 270 6.56 18.91 20.67
N GLY A 271 6.21 17.85 19.93
CA GLY A 271 4.86 17.34 19.89
C GLY A 271 4.41 16.79 21.24
N GLY A 272 3.11 16.60 21.36
CA GLY A 272 2.51 15.99 22.54
C GLY A 272 2.89 14.52 22.67
N THR A 273 2.63 14.00 23.86
CA THR A 273 2.68 12.58 24.22
C THR A 273 1.39 12.19 24.93
N ASN A 274 1.05 10.90 24.98
CA ASN A 274 -0.11 10.37 25.72
C ASN A 274 -1.42 11.12 25.41
N GLY A 275 -1.64 11.46 24.14
CA GLY A 275 -2.86 12.16 23.73
C GLY A 275 -2.86 13.69 23.88
N SER A 276 -1.78 14.30 24.39
CA SER A 276 -1.68 15.75 24.54
C SER A 276 -1.43 16.49 23.22
N GLY A 277 -1.73 17.79 23.19
CA GLY A 277 -1.44 18.67 22.06
C GLY A 277 0.05 19.04 21.96
N GLY A 278 0.43 19.53 20.77
CA GLY A 278 1.80 19.95 20.48
C GLY A 278 2.17 21.27 21.17
N LYS A 279 3.44 21.39 21.56
CA LYS A 279 3.99 22.58 22.22
C LYS A 279 4.74 23.47 21.22
N ARG A 280 4.99 24.70 21.65
CA ARG A 280 5.86 25.65 20.94
C ARG A 280 7.22 25.65 21.62
N TYR A 281 8.30 25.71 20.85
CA TYR A 281 9.64 25.86 21.40
C TYR A 281 10.44 26.86 20.59
N ASP A 282 11.07 27.78 21.31
CA ASP A 282 12.06 28.70 20.78
C ASP A 282 13.37 28.57 21.55
N LYS A 283 14.50 28.68 20.85
CA LYS A 283 15.82 28.57 21.50
C LYS A 283 16.10 29.69 22.50
N ILE A 284 15.56 30.89 22.28
CA ILE A 284 15.76 32.07 23.14
C ILE A 284 14.74 32.04 24.29
N GLY A 285 13.48 31.74 23.98
CA GLY A 285 12.36 31.80 24.93
C GLY A 285 11.97 30.49 25.62
N GLY A 286 12.58 29.35 25.26
CA GLY A 286 12.26 28.04 25.82
C GLY A 286 10.93 27.45 25.30
N VAL A 287 10.28 26.62 26.13
CA VAL A 287 8.99 26.01 25.80
C VAL A 287 7.85 27.01 26.05
N ASN A 288 6.94 27.14 25.09
CA ASN A 288 5.82 28.07 25.04
C ASN A 288 6.22 29.54 25.32
N PRO A 289 7.07 30.14 24.48
CA PRO A 289 7.48 31.53 24.63
C PRO A 289 6.30 32.50 24.44
N SER A 290 6.39 33.66 25.10
CA SER A 290 5.42 34.75 24.95
C SER A 290 5.47 35.44 23.58
N ARG A 291 6.62 35.44 22.89
CA ARG A 291 6.85 36.14 21.60
C ARG A 291 7.10 35.20 20.39
N PHE A 292 6.53 33.99 20.41
CA PHE A 292 6.71 32.99 19.35
C PHE A 292 5.41 32.66 18.62
N GLU A 293 5.26 33.15 17.39
CA GLU A 293 4.03 33.09 16.58
C GLU A 293 3.97 31.85 15.67
N GLY A 294 4.00 30.66 16.27
CA GLY A 294 3.60 29.40 15.63
C GLY A 294 2.60 28.67 16.53
N THR A 295 1.79 27.75 16.01
CA THR A 295 0.80 27.04 16.84
C THR A 295 0.89 25.52 16.73
N GLY A 296 0.67 24.84 17.85
CA GLY A 296 0.71 23.38 17.92
C GLY A 296 -0.55 22.74 17.32
N GLY A 297 -0.43 21.50 16.89
CA GLY A 297 -1.58 20.66 16.57
C GLY A 297 -2.26 20.15 17.85
N GLY A 298 -3.58 19.91 17.77
CA GLY A 298 -4.36 19.23 18.79
C GLY A 298 -4.05 17.74 18.85
N GLY A 299 -4.06 17.20 20.06
CA GLY A 299 -4.02 15.77 20.31
C GLY A 299 -5.42 15.16 20.44
N PHE A 300 -5.49 13.99 21.04
CA PHE A 300 -6.74 13.33 21.35
C PHE A 300 -7.45 14.00 22.52
N TYR A 301 -6.72 14.29 23.61
CA TYR A 301 -7.24 14.85 24.86
C TYR A 301 -6.90 16.32 25.09
N GLY A 302 -5.80 16.82 24.50
CA GLY A 302 -5.29 18.16 24.78
C GLY A 302 -5.15 19.01 23.53
N ASP A 303 -5.58 20.26 23.62
CA ASP A 303 -5.47 21.24 22.53
C ASP A 303 -4.01 21.62 22.28
N GLY A 304 -3.71 22.01 21.05
CA GLY A 304 -2.40 22.52 20.66
C GLY A 304 -2.10 23.88 21.27
N ALA A 305 -0.82 24.15 21.55
CA ALA A 305 -0.41 25.43 22.11
C ALA A 305 -0.70 26.59 21.15
N SER A 306 -1.40 27.62 21.66
CA SER A 306 -1.75 28.85 20.94
C SER A 306 -0.68 29.94 21.12
N ALA A 307 -0.57 30.87 20.17
CA ALA A 307 0.34 32.00 20.23
C ALA A 307 -0.43 33.33 20.37
N SER A 308 -0.35 33.95 21.56
CA SER A 308 -1.03 35.22 21.90
C SER A 308 -2.55 35.21 21.60
N ILE A 309 -3.20 36.39 21.55
CA ILE A 309 -4.65 36.54 21.35
C ILE A 309 -5.05 36.31 19.87
N SER A 310 -4.10 36.30 18.93
CA SER A 310 -4.37 36.35 17.50
C SER A 310 -4.16 35.04 16.73
N ALA A 311 -3.61 33.98 17.36
CA ALA A 311 -3.34 32.70 16.71
C ALA A 311 -3.58 31.51 17.63
N PHE A 312 -4.50 30.64 17.23
CA PHE A 312 -4.96 29.51 18.02
C PHE A 312 -4.36 28.19 17.51
N GLY A 313 -3.97 27.32 18.43
CA GLY A 313 -3.62 25.93 18.14
C GLY A 313 -4.83 25.13 17.67
N GLY A 314 -4.58 23.94 17.12
CA GLY A 314 -5.67 23.04 16.77
C GLY A 314 -6.35 22.50 18.04
N SER A 315 -7.68 22.45 18.03
CA SER A 315 -8.44 21.80 19.10
C SER A 315 -8.25 20.28 19.06
N SER A 316 -8.27 19.67 20.24
CA SER A 316 -8.22 18.23 20.40
C SER A 316 -9.48 17.54 19.87
N PHE A 317 -9.39 16.24 19.65
CA PHE A 317 -10.55 15.44 19.22
C PHE A 317 -11.73 15.57 20.19
N VAL A 318 -11.50 15.47 21.51
CA VAL A 318 -12.56 15.60 22.52
C VAL A 318 -13.21 16.99 22.54
N ASN A 319 -12.49 18.02 22.07
CA ASN A 319 -12.99 19.39 21.91
C ASN A 319 -13.52 19.67 20.49
N GLY A 320 -13.81 18.64 19.71
CA GLY A 320 -14.43 18.74 18.38
C GLY A 320 -13.44 18.80 17.21
N GLY A 321 -12.13 18.82 17.47
CA GLY A 321 -11.09 18.71 16.44
C GLY A 321 -10.98 19.89 15.48
N THR A 322 -11.52 21.06 15.82
CA THR A 322 -11.41 22.28 14.99
C THR A 322 -9.95 22.62 14.70
N GLY A 323 -9.65 22.96 13.44
CA GLY A 323 -8.33 23.45 13.04
C GLY A 323 -8.00 24.82 13.63
N GLY A 324 -6.72 25.10 13.81
CA GLY A 324 -6.23 26.37 14.34
C GLY A 324 -6.58 27.55 13.42
N ARG A 325 -7.00 28.66 14.03
CA ARG A 325 -7.36 29.92 13.35
C ARG A 325 -6.36 31.03 13.66
N SER A 326 -6.26 32.01 12.76
CA SER A 326 -5.55 33.26 13.02
C SER A 326 -6.37 34.46 12.57
N ASN A 327 -6.45 35.48 13.43
CA ASN A 327 -7.16 36.73 13.17
C ASN A 327 -6.45 37.62 12.15
N ALA A 328 -5.19 37.33 11.82
CA ALA A 328 -4.40 38.08 10.86
C ALA A 328 -4.62 37.63 9.40
N GLY A 329 -5.37 36.55 9.13
CA GLY A 329 -5.50 36.00 7.76
C GLY A 329 -4.36 35.03 7.40
N ALA A 330 -3.79 34.38 8.41
CA ALA A 330 -2.73 33.40 8.25
C ALA A 330 -3.24 32.04 7.74
N SER A 331 -2.34 31.11 7.43
CA SER A 331 -2.72 29.79 6.91
C SER A 331 -3.49 28.98 7.96
N PRO A 332 -4.76 28.62 7.73
CA PRO A 332 -5.53 27.87 8.71
C PRO A 332 -5.00 26.44 8.87
N GLY A 333 -5.12 25.89 10.08
CA GLY A 333 -4.95 24.46 10.30
C GLY A 333 -6.12 23.67 9.71
N GLY A 334 -5.86 22.43 9.29
CA GLY A 334 -6.93 21.53 8.86
C GLY A 334 -7.76 21.00 10.02
N PHE A 335 -9.07 20.87 9.83
CA PHE A 335 -9.96 20.11 10.73
C PHE A 335 -9.39 18.74 11.03
N GLY A 336 -9.56 18.26 12.27
CA GLY A 336 -8.77 17.19 12.87
C GLY A 336 -7.61 17.71 13.73
N GLY A 337 -7.67 18.97 14.16
CA GLY A 337 -6.72 19.57 15.09
C GLY A 337 -5.39 20.02 14.47
N GLY A 338 -5.31 20.33 13.18
CA GLY A 338 -4.11 20.97 12.63
C GLY A 338 -3.91 22.38 13.21
N GLY A 339 -2.69 22.80 13.50
CA GLY A 339 -2.35 24.16 13.94
C GLY A 339 -2.33 25.16 12.79
N ALA A 340 -2.56 26.44 13.09
CA ALA A 340 -2.42 27.55 12.14
C ALA A 340 -0.94 27.85 11.84
N GLY A 341 -0.65 28.21 10.59
CA GLY A 341 0.65 28.75 10.17
C GLY A 341 0.61 30.27 10.11
N THR A 342 1.35 30.94 11.01
CA THR A 342 1.42 32.41 11.16
C THR A 342 2.75 32.97 10.68
N GLN A 343 3.65 33.38 11.57
CA GLN A 343 5.05 33.63 11.23
C GLN A 343 5.82 32.31 11.11
N TYR A 344 5.41 31.31 11.90
CA TYR A 344 5.93 29.95 11.91
C TYR A 344 4.86 28.96 11.44
N PRO A 345 5.25 27.78 10.89
CA PRO A 345 4.30 26.77 10.43
C PRO A 345 3.48 26.14 11.55
N GLY A 346 2.32 25.59 11.20
CA GLY A 346 1.43 24.93 12.14
C GLY A 346 1.74 23.44 12.33
N GLY A 347 1.65 22.94 13.56
CA GLY A 347 1.82 21.51 13.88
C GLY A 347 0.66 20.64 13.38
N GLY A 348 0.92 19.40 12.98
CA GLY A 348 -0.12 18.47 12.54
C GLY A 348 -0.99 17.94 13.69
N GLY A 349 -2.29 17.71 13.46
CA GLY A 349 -3.18 17.08 14.46
C GLY A 349 -3.01 15.56 14.51
N GLY A 350 -3.45 14.90 15.58
CA GLY A 350 -3.33 13.43 15.68
C GLY A 350 -3.69 12.88 17.05
N TYR A 351 -3.28 11.64 17.35
CA TYR A 351 -3.39 11.08 18.70
C TYR A 351 -2.65 11.99 19.67
N SER A 352 -1.40 12.34 19.38
CA SER A 352 -0.76 13.50 19.98
C SER A 352 -0.50 14.56 18.92
N GLY A 353 -0.62 15.83 19.30
CA GLY A 353 -0.40 16.93 18.37
C GLY A 353 1.08 17.11 18.03
N GLY A 354 1.37 17.51 16.79
CA GLY A 354 2.70 17.96 16.38
C GLY A 354 3.03 19.33 16.95
N GLY A 355 4.27 19.53 17.40
CA GLY A 355 4.72 20.80 17.94
C GLY A 355 5.35 21.70 16.88
N VAL A 356 5.86 22.84 17.31
CA VAL A 356 6.56 23.80 16.45
C VAL A 356 7.86 24.21 17.12
N MET A 357 8.95 24.19 16.36
CA MET A 357 10.30 24.53 16.83
C MET A 357 10.87 25.67 15.97
N GLY A 358 11.40 26.69 16.62
CA GLY A 358 12.19 27.74 15.98
C GLY A 358 13.36 28.23 16.83
N ASP A 359 14.13 29.17 16.30
CA ASP A 359 15.27 29.80 16.98
C ASP A 359 15.18 31.34 17.07
N GLY A 360 14.01 31.89 16.74
CA GLY A 360 13.71 33.32 16.83
C GLY A 360 14.33 34.17 15.72
N GLN A 361 15.08 33.57 14.78
CA GLN A 361 15.79 34.29 13.73
C GLN A 361 15.68 33.62 12.35
N ASN A 362 16.16 32.39 12.20
CA ASN A 362 16.49 31.79 10.90
C ASN A 362 16.00 30.35 10.74
N PHE A 363 15.49 29.71 11.79
CA PHE A 363 15.06 28.31 11.76
C PHE A 363 13.60 28.17 12.16
N ALA A 364 12.87 27.37 11.38
CA ALA A 364 11.48 27.02 11.66
C ALA A 364 11.16 25.63 11.09
N VAL A 365 10.48 24.80 11.89
CA VAL A 365 9.94 23.51 11.47
C VAL A 365 8.71 23.14 12.31
N ALA A 366 7.68 22.59 11.67
CA ALA A 366 6.53 22.02 12.34
C ALA A 366 6.62 20.48 12.36
N GLY A 367 6.20 19.91 13.48
CA GLY A 367 6.05 18.47 13.66
C GLY A 367 4.74 17.96 13.08
N GLY A 368 4.73 16.71 12.61
CA GLY A 368 3.51 15.96 12.37
C GLY A 368 2.97 15.33 13.67
N GLY A 369 1.65 15.08 13.69
CA GLY A 369 0.95 14.46 14.79
C GLY A 369 1.24 12.96 14.91
N GLY A 370 1.10 12.44 16.12
CA GLY A 370 1.20 11.02 16.45
C GLY A 370 -0.04 10.22 16.07
N SER A 371 0.10 8.89 16.05
CA SER A 371 -0.94 7.92 15.69
C SER A 371 -1.09 6.85 16.78
N ILE A 372 -2.28 6.25 16.89
CA ILE A 372 -2.51 5.08 17.77
C ILE A 372 -3.28 4.00 17.02
N ASN A 373 -3.00 2.74 17.33
CA ASN A 373 -3.71 1.60 16.80
C ASN A 373 -3.96 0.59 17.92
N ASN A 374 -5.22 0.46 18.34
CA ASN A 374 -5.62 -0.50 19.38
C ASN A 374 -6.15 -1.82 18.78
N GLY A 375 -5.99 -2.01 17.47
CA GLY A 375 -6.41 -3.21 16.74
C GLY A 375 -5.34 -4.30 16.72
N LYS A 376 -5.69 -5.45 16.16
CA LYS A 376 -4.74 -6.54 15.85
C LYS A 376 -4.24 -6.41 14.42
N GLU A 377 -3.22 -7.20 14.05
CA GLU A 377 -2.69 -7.25 12.66
C GLU A 377 -2.36 -5.84 12.14
N GLN A 378 -1.54 -5.12 12.91
CA GLN A 378 -1.29 -3.71 12.68
C GLN A 378 -0.31 -3.47 11.52
N GLU A 379 -0.64 -2.49 10.68
CA GLU A 379 0.27 -1.92 9.68
C GLU A 379 0.23 -0.40 9.81
N ASN A 380 1.35 0.18 10.27
CA ASN A 380 1.43 1.60 10.60
C ASN A 380 2.61 2.24 9.85
N GLU A 381 2.34 3.26 9.04
CA GLU A 381 3.33 3.92 8.20
C GLU A 381 3.24 5.45 8.33
N SER A 382 4.41 6.09 8.44
CA SER A 382 4.52 7.56 8.49
C SER A 382 4.57 8.16 7.09
N GLY A 383 3.95 9.33 6.89
CA GLY A 383 4.19 10.16 5.71
C GLY A 383 3.72 9.60 4.37
N VAL A 384 2.60 8.88 4.35
CA VAL A 384 2.05 8.22 3.15
C VAL A 384 1.11 9.16 2.37
N ASN A 385 0.16 9.80 3.07
CA ASN A 385 -0.99 10.45 2.43
C ASN A 385 -0.72 11.92 2.09
N LEU A 386 -0.94 12.28 0.81
CA LEU A 386 -0.91 13.65 0.32
C LEU A 386 -2.33 14.08 -0.04
N GLY A 387 -2.85 15.10 0.64
CA GLY A 387 -4.24 15.53 0.52
C GLY A 387 -5.00 15.42 1.84
N ASP A 388 -6.34 15.34 1.73
CA ASP A 388 -7.23 15.14 2.87
C ASP A 388 -7.13 13.71 3.41
N GLY A 389 -7.58 13.52 4.64
CA GLY A 389 -7.64 12.21 5.28
C GLY A 389 -8.72 11.31 4.67
N LYS A 390 -8.70 10.04 5.07
CA LYS A 390 -9.67 9.02 4.63
C LYS A 390 -9.77 7.91 5.68
N VAL A 391 -10.96 7.33 5.85
CA VAL A 391 -11.14 6.08 6.60
C VAL A 391 -11.82 5.04 5.73
N VAL A 392 -11.32 3.81 5.73
CA VAL A 392 -11.94 2.66 5.07
C VAL A 392 -12.23 1.60 6.13
N ILE A 393 -13.49 1.19 6.25
CA ILE A 393 -13.95 0.13 7.15
C ILE A 393 -14.45 -1.04 6.30
N ARG A 394 -13.96 -2.24 6.53
CA ARG A 394 -14.34 -3.46 5.80
C ARG A 394 -14.74 -4.57 6.76
N PHE A 395 -15.94 -5.13 6.59
CA PHE A 395 -16.35 -6.32 7.33
C PHE A 395 -15.62 -7.55 6.79
N ILE A 396 -15.09 -8.38 7.68
CA ILE A 396 -14.37 -9.61 7.34
C ILE A 396 -15.27 -10.83 7.54
N ARG A 397 -15.78 -11.03 8.75
CA ARG A 397 -16.61 -12.20 9.12
C ARG A 397 -17.30 -12.02 10.48
N THR A 398 -18.40 -12.73 10.70
CA THR A 398 -19.01 -12.89 12.03
C THR A 398 -18.10 -13.75 12.92
N SER A 399 -18.07 -13.52 14.24
CA SER A 399 -17.32 -14.38 15.17
C SER A 399 -18.25 -15.00 16.21
N ASN A 400 -18.42 -16.32 16.14
CA ASN A 400 -19.25 -17.11 17.07
C ASN A 400 -18.47 -17.44 18.35
N ARG A 401 -18.36 -16.48 19.27
CA ARG A 401 -17.69 -16.70 20.57
C ARG A 401 -18.43 -17.65 21.53
N MET A 402 -19.66 -18.09 21.24
CA MET A 402 -20.39 -19.03 22.10
C MET A 402 -19.92 -20.50 21.99
N LYS A 403 -19.19 -20.90 20.95
CA LYS A 403 -18.74 -22.30 20.81
C LYS A 403 -17.55 -22.66 21.69
N HIS A 404 -16.76 -21.69 22.17
CA HIS A 404 -15.57 -21.97 22.99
C HIS A 404 -15.89 -22.31 24.45
N PHE A 405 -16.95 -21.74 25.05
CA PHE A 405 -17.30 -22.00 26.45
C PHE A 405 -18.12 -23.27 26.66
N ILE A 406 -19.01 -23.61 25.71
CA ILE A 406 -19.86 -24.81 25.80
C ILE A 406 -19.06 -26.08 25.46
N CYS A 407 -18.03 -26.00 24.61
CA CYS A 407 -17.14 -27.13 24.32
C CYS A 407 -16.34 -27.57 25.55
N LEU A 408 -15.91 -26.62 26.40
CA LEU A 408 -15.17 -26.90 27.64
C LEU A 408 -16.05 -27.53 28.73
N LEU A 409 -17.34 -27.20 28.77
CA LEU A 409 -18.31 -27.76 29.72
C LEU A 409 -18.83 -29.14 29.31
N LEU A 410 -19.03 -29.38 28.01
CA LEU A 410 -19.52 -30.67 27.50
C LEU A 410 -18.42 -31.75 27.43
N PHE A 411 -17.14 -31.37 27.26
CA PHE A 411 -16.01 -32.31 27.33
C PHE A 411 -15.80 -32.90 28.74
N GLY A 412 -16.25 -32.20 29.79
CA GLY A 412 -16.15 -32.68 31.17
C GLY A 412 -17.19 -33.73 31.56
N LEU A 413 -18.36 -33.74 30.91
CA LEU A 413 -19.46 -34.66 31.25
C LEU A 413 -19.53 -35.93 30.37
N SER A 414 -18.87 -35.97 29.22
CA SER A 414 -18.91 -37.14 28.32
C SER A 414 -17.93 -38.27 28.70
N LEU A 415 -17.17 -38.12 29.78
CA LEU A 415 -16.21 -39.13 30.27
C LEU A 415 -16.83 -40.21 31.17
N LEU A 416 -18.14 -40.21 31.42
CA LEU A 416 -18.74 -41.11 32.41
C LEU A 416 -19.68 -42.22 31.91
N PHE A 417 -20.15 -42.24 30.66
CA PHE A 417 -20.98 -43.37 30.22
C PHE A 417 -20.72 -43.80 28.77
N SER A 418 -19.96 -44.89 28.67
CA SER A 418 -20.18 -46.09 27.86
C SER A 418 -20.88 -45.97 26.50
N ARG A 419 -20.10 -46.34 25.47
CA ARG A 419 -20.46 -47.11 24.26
C ARG A 419 -21.94 -47.14 23.88
N THR A 420 -22.27 -46.45 22.79
CA THR A 420 -23.11 -47.03 21.73
C THR A 420 -22.54 -46.64 20.36
N LYS A 421 -22.47 -47.62 19.46
CA LYS A 421 -22.22 -47.43 18.02
C LYS A 421 -23.22 -46.40 17.49
N SER A 422 -22.74 -45.36 16.82
CA SER A 422 -23.59 -44.55 15.94
C SER A 422 -22.81 -44.16 14.68
N LEU A 423 -23.53 -44.25 13.57
CA LEU A 423 -23.09 -44.08 12.19
C LEU A 423 -22.47 -42.68 11.99
N TYR A 424 -21.30 -42.64 11.37
CA TYR A 424 -20.73 -41.39 10.84
C TYR A 424 -21.63 -40.92 9.69
N ASP A 425 -22.44 -39.87 9.92
CA ASP A 425 -23.11 -39.13 8.85
C ASP A 425 -22.09 -38.09 8.32
N GLU A 426 -21.49 -38.38 7.17
CA GLU A 426 -20.59 -37.48 6.45
C GLU A 426 -21.33 -36.21 6.02
N PHE A 427 -21.02 -35.07 6.62
CA PHE A 427 -21.43 -33.76 6.12
C PHE A 427 -20.43 -33.25 5.09
N THR A 428 -20.88 -33.01 3.85
CA THR A 428 -20.09 -32.46 2.74
C THR A 428 -20.53 -31.02 2.39
N THR A 429 -19.56 -30.11 2.27
CA THR A 429 -19.72 -28.70 1.83
C THR A 429 -19.41 -28.54 0.34
N ARG A 430 -20.17 -27.72 -0.41
CA ARG A 430 -19.92 -27.38 -1.83
C ARG A 430 -20.39 -25.95 -2.15
N SER A 431 -19.66 -25.21 -3.00
CA SER A 431 -20.02 -23.87 -3.52
C SER A 431 -19.66 -23.71 -5.00
N SER A 432 -20.47 -22.99 -5.78
CA SER A 432 -20.25 -22.76 -7.22
C SER A 432 -20.84 -21.41 -7.69
N ASN A 433 -20.00 -20.46 -8.09
CA ASN A 433 -20.45 -19.18 -8.69
C ASN A 433 -20.35 -19.28 -10.22
N ILE A 434 -21.42 -18.90 -10.95
CA ILE A 434 -21.39 -18.78 -12.42
C ILE A 434 -22.12 -17.52 -12.92
N ARG A 435 -21.50 -16.75 -13.81
CA ARG A 435 -22.19 -15.74 -14.66
C ARG A 435 -22.65 -16.40 -15.95
N THR A 436 -23.79 -15.99 -16.50
CA THR A 436 -24.31 -16.63 -17.73
C THR A 436 -24.74 -15.61 -18.78
N SER A 437 -24.63 -16.00 -20.05
CA SER A 437 -25.10 -15.26 -21.21
C SER A 437 -25.93 -16.20 -22.07
N ASN A 438 -27.18 -15.84 -22.35
CA ASN A 438 -28.10 -16.63 -23.17
C ASN A 438 -27.84 -16.40 -24.66
N ASN A 439 -28.20 -17.39 -25.48
CA ASN A 439 -27.95 -17.42 -26.93
C ASN A 439 -26.48 -17.15 -27.27
N ALA A 440 -25.57 -17.72 -26.49
CA ALA A 440 -24.16 -17.47 -26.62
C ALA A 440 -23.39 -18.79 -26.45
N ARG A 441 -22.40 -19.01 -27.32
CA ARG A 441 -21.54 -20.19 -27.26
C ARG A 441 -20.11 -19.82 -27.58
N LEU A 442 -19.19 -20.30 -26.76
CA LEU A 442 -17.78 -20.16 -27.01
C LEU A 442 -17.24 -21.40 -27.76
N CYS A 443 -16.91 -21.20 -29.03
CA CYS A 443 -16.40 -22.27 -29.91
C CYS A 443 -14.86 -22.26 -29.94
N GLY A 444 -14.24 -23.42 -30.16
CA GLY A 444 -12.77 -23.54 -30.29
C GLY A 444 -11.99 -23.79 -29.00
N TYR A 445 -12.61 -23.57 -27.84
CA TYR A 445 -11.97 -23.77 -26.52
C TYR A 445 -12.53 -24.95 -25.73
N VAL A 446 -13.38 -25.79 -26.34
CA VAL A 446 -14.02 -26.92 -25.67
C VAL A 446 -13.00 -28.01 -25.36
N ILE A 447 -12.73 -28.24 -24.08
CA ILE A 447 -11.80 -29.28 -23.60
C ILE A 447 -12.51 -30.59 -23.25
N SER A 448 -13.81 -30.54 -22.93
CA SER A 448 -14.59 -31.72 -22.61
C SER A 448 -16.07 -31.50 -22.90
N LYS A 449 -16.76 -32.54 -23.37
CA LYS A 449 -18.19 -32.53 -23.68
C LYS A 449 -18.90 -33.68 -22.99
N GLN A 450 -19.99 -33.37 -22.30
CA GLN A 450 -20.70 -34.31 -21.43
C GLN A 450 -22.17 -33.93 -21.28
N ARG A 451 -22.98 -34.83 -20.71
CA ARG A 451 -24.39 -34.58 -20.41
C ARG A 451 -24.57 -34.12 -18.96
N THR A 452 -25.33 -33.06 -18.74
CA THR A 452 -25.73 -32.59 -17.40
C THR A 452 -27.19 -32.16 -17.41
N PHE A 453 -27.90 -32.32 -16.30
CA PHE A 453 -29.34 -32.01 -16.23
C PHE A 453 -29.65 -30.51 -16.28
N ASP A 454 -28.71 -29.68 -15.84
CA ASP A 454 -28.78 -28.24 -15.91
C ASP A 454 -27.37 -27.62 -15.98
N ILE A 455 -27.34 -26.30 -16.19
CA ILE A 455 -26.12 -25.51 -16.28
C ILE A 455 -25.32 -25.50 -14.96
N LEU A 456 -25.97 -25.68 -13.80
CA LEU A 456 -25.27 -25.78 -12.51
C LEU A 456 -24.51 -27.11 -12.39
N GLY A 457 -25.10 -28.20 -12.86
CA GLY A 457 -24.41 -29.49 -13.01
C GLY A 457 -23.19 -29.37 -13.92
N CYS A 458 -23.28 -28.57 -14.98
CA CYS A 458 -22.14 -28.25 -15.85
C CYS A 458 -21.06 -27.45 -15.11
N ALA A 459 -21.46 -26.43 -14.33
CA ALA A 459 -20.56 -25.61 -13.53
C ALA A 459 -19.77 -26.40 -12.49
N HIS A 460 -20.43 -27.35 -11.82
CA HIS A 460 -19.78 -28.21 -10.82
C HIS A 460 -18.69 -29.09 -11.43
N ARG A 461 -18.91 -29.56 -12.66
CA ARG A 461 -17.91 -30.33 -13.39
C ARG A 461 -16.76 -29.43 -13.84
N CYS A 462 -17.05 -28.21 -14.27
CA CYS A 462 -16.01 -27.21 -14.57
C CYS A 462 -15.16 -26.87 -13.34
N LEU A 463 -15.77 -26.74 -12.16
CA LEU A 463 -15.04 -26.51 -10.90
C LEU A 463 -14.17 -27.70 -10.49
N SER A 464 -14.60 -28.91 -10.83
CA SER A 464 -13.86 -30.14 -10.55
C SER A 464 -12.69 -30.36 -11.53
N ASP A 465 -12.77 -29.80 -12.73
CA ASP A 465 -11.74 -29.91 -13.77
C ASP A 465 -10.75 -28.74 -13.67
N ARG A 466 -9.47 -29.00 -13.42
CA ARG A 466 -8.46 -27.95 -13.20
C ARG A 466 -8.29 -27.00 -14.39
N ASN A 467 -8.53 -27.45 -15.62
CA ASN A 467 -8.29 -26.68 -16.83
C ASN A 467 -9.54 -25.95 -17.34
N CYS A 468 -10.69 -26.13 -16.67
CA CYS A 468 -11.94 -25.48 -17.06
C CYS A 468 -12.12 -24.11 -16.37
N ALA A 469 -12.43 -23.06 -17.15
CA ALA A 469 -12.77 -21.72 -16.64
C ALA A 469 -14.17 -21.24 -17.02
N SER A 470 -14.72 -21.76 -18.12
CA SER A 470 -16.08 -21.43 -18.56
C SER A 470 -16.73 -22.67 -19.14
N LEU A 471 -18.01 -22.58 -19.48
CA LEU A 471 -18.80 -23.68 -20.00
C LEU A 471 -19.79 -23.18 -21.05
N ASN A 472 -20.19 -24.05 -21.97
CA ASN A 472 -21.38 -23.87 -22.79
C ASN A 472 -22.42 -24.91 -22.38
N PHE A 473 -23.67 -24.52 -22.26
CA PHE A 473 -24.77 -25.40 -21.93
C PHE A 473 -25.90 -25.25 -22.94
N LEU A 474 -26.33 -26.35 -23.55
CA LEU A 474 -27.51 -26.39 -24.42
C LEU A 474 -28.59 -27.21 -23.74
N ASP A 475 -29.70 -26.58 -23.39
CA ASP A 475 -30.85 -27.27 -22.82
C ASP A 475 -31.55 -28.13 -23.89
N LYS A 476 -31.89 -29.38 -23.56
CA LYS A 476 -32.65 -30.29 -24.43
C LYS A 476 -33.88 -30.83 -23.68
N PRO A 477 -34.97 -30.05 -23.62
CA PRO A 477 -36.14 -30.38 -22.81
C PRO A 477 -36.82 -31.70 -23.19
N ALA A 478 -36.67 -32.18 -24.43
CA ALA A 478 -37.24 -33.45 -24.89
C ALA A 478 -36.53 -34.71 -24.32
N SER A 479 -35.25 -34.63 -23.94
CA SER A 479 -34.49 -35.77 -23.38
C SER A 479 -34.33 -35.72 -21.86
N GLY A 480 -34.72 -34.60 -21.24
CA GLY A 480 -34.63 -34.37 -19.80
C GLY A 480 -33.21 -34.15 -19.28
N ASP A 481 -32.23 -33.98 -20.16
CA ASP A 481 -30.83 -33.63 -19.89
C ASP A 481 -30.32 -32.63 -20.95
N GLY A 482 -29.29 -31.83 -20.65
CA GLY A 482 -28.66 -30.89 -21.57
C GLY A 482 -27.22 -31.28 -21.95
N ILE A 483 -26.70 -30.63 -22.99
CA ILE A 483 -25.30 -30.79 -23.42
C ILE A 483 -24.45 -29.75 -22.70
N CYS A 484 -23.43 -30.21 -21.97
CA CYS A 484 -22.44 -29.42 -21.27
C CYS A 484 -21.08 -29.52 -21.95
N GLU A 485 -20.54 -28.40 -22.39
CA GLU A 485 -19.18 -28.25 -22.90
C GLU A 485 -18.37 -27.48 -21.86
N LEU A 486 -17.27 -28.05 -21.40
CA LEU A 486 -16.30 -27.39 -20.55
C LEU A 486 -15.29 -26.68 -21.44
N ASN A 487 -15.06 -25.40 -21.21
CA ASN A 487 -14.14 -24.59 -21.98
C ASN A 487 -12.84 -24.37 -21.19
N SER A 488 -11.71 -24.47 -21.91
CA SER A 488 -10.36 -24.21 -21.40
C SER A 488 -10.30 -22.85 -20.73
N ALA A 489 -9.44 -22.74 -19.72
CA ALA A 489 -9.03 -21.47 -19.16
C ALA A 489 -8.42 -20.54 -20.21
N GLU A 490 -7.88 -21.06 -21.31
CA GLU A 490 -7.37 -20.29 -22.46
C GLU A 490 -8.33 -19.22 -22.99
N SER A 491 -9.64 -19.44 -22.96
CA SER A 491 -10.61 -18.45 -23.43
C SER A 491 -10.65 -17.18 -22.60
N PHE A 492 -10.31 -17.28 -21.31
CA PHE A 492 -10.16 -16.13 -20.41
C PHE A 492 -8.93 -15.28 -20.75
N TYR A 493 -7.85 -15.90 -21.26
CA TYR A 493 -6.60 -15.19 -21.55
C TYR A 493 -6.61 -14.45 -22.89
N ASN A 494 -7.47 -14.87 -23.82
CA ASN A 494 -7.59 -14.29 -25.16
C ASN A 494 -8.67 -13.18 -25.26
N ASN A 495 -9.44 -12.92 -24.19
CA ASN A 495 -10.55 -11.96 -24.22
C ASN A 495 -11.61 -12.29 -25.30
N GLU A 496 -11.75 -13.56 -25.63
CA GLU A 496 -12.68 -14.02 -26.66
C GLU A 496 -14.11 -13.94 -26.14
N GLU A 497 -14.95 -13.21 -26.86
CA GLU A 497 -16.36 -13.10 -26.53
C GLU A 497 -17.13 -14.30 -27.11
N PRO A 498 -18.10 -14.86 -26.36
CA PRO A 498 -18.92 -15.93 -26.88
C PRO A 498 -19.76 -15.41 -28.07
N ILE A 499 -19.83 -16.21 -29.12
CA ILE A 499 -20.53 -15.84 -30.36
C ILE A 499 -22.03 -16.06 -30.14
N GLU A 500 -22.87 -15.15 -30.65
CA GLU A 500 -24.32 -15.32 -30.62
C GLU A 500 -24.70 -16.64 -31.32
N THR A 501 -25.26 -17.58 -30.57
CA THR A 501 -25.61 -18.92 -31.02
C THR A 501 -26.91 -19.34 -30.33
N ASP A 502 -27.99 -19.40 -31.10
CA ASP A 502 -29.32 -19.68 -30.59
C ASP A 502 -29.42 -21.00 -29.81
N GLY A 503 -30.08 -20.93 -28.65
CA GLY A 503 -30.33 -22.08 -27.77
C GLY A 503 -29.17 -22.47 -26.86
N TRP A 504 -27.97 -21.92 -27.04
CA TRP A 504 -26.84 -22.15 -26.14
C TRP A 504 -26.76 -21.08 -25.05
N THR A 505 -26.37 -21.50 -23.85
CA THR A 505 -26.07 -20.62 -22.73
C THR A 505 -24.59 -20.75 -22.38
N PHE A 506 -23.85 -19.66 -22.53
CA PHE A 506 -22.48 -19.57 -22.06
C PHE A 506 -22.46 -19.29 -20.56
N GLY A 507 -21.57 -19.93 -19.81
CA GLY A 507 -21.42 -19.78 -18.36
C GLY A 507 -19.95 -19.55 -17.97
N PHE A 508 -19.65 -18.50 -17.23
CA PHE A 508 -18.32 -18.21 -16.69
C PHE A 508 -18.25 -18.57 -15.22
N VAL A 509 -17.29 -19.41 -14.82
CA VAL A 509 -17.16 -19.90 -13.43
C VAL A 509 -16.33 -18.91 -12.61
N GLU A 510 -16.96 -18.28 -11.62
CA GLU A 510 -16.32 -17.32 -10.73
C GLU A 510 -15.79 -17.99 -9.45
N GLY A 511 -14.72 -17.43 -8.87
CA GLY A 511 -14.19 -17.92 -7.58
C GLY A 511 -13.19 -19.07 -7.68
N LYS A 512 -12.83 -19.54 -8.87
CA LYS A 512 -11.54 -20.21 -9.06
C LYS A 512 -10.45 -19.14 -8.99
N ASN A 513 -9.67 -19.13 -7.91
CA ASN A 513 -8.42 -18.37 -7.86
C ASN A 513 -7.45 -18.97 -8.88
N TRP A 514 -7.44 -18.44 -10.10
CA TRP A 514 -6.31 -18.61 -11.00
C TRP A 514 -5.15 -17.78 -10.42
N GLN A 515 -4.45 -18.34 -9.42
CA GLN A 515 -3.35 -17.66 -8.72
C GLN A 515 -2.29 -17.19 -9.72
N LEU A 516 -2.31 -15.90 -10.04
CA LEU A 516 -1.35 -15.26 -10.93
C LEU A 516 -0.78 -13.99 -10.30
N SER A 517 -0.22 -14.10 -9.11
CA SER A 517 0.76 -13.13 -8.63
C SER A 517 1.97 -13.86 -8.06
N LYS A 518 2.87 -14.30 -8.96
CA LYS A 518 4.26 -14.57 -8.55
C LYS A 518 5.00 -13.24 -8.55
N GLU A 519 5.24 -12.70 -7.36
CA GLU A 519 6.02 -11.49 -7.14
C GLU A 519 7.46 -11.85 -6.79
N PHE A 520 8.43 -11.34 -7.55
CA PHE A 520 9.86 -11.57 -7.36
C PHE A 520 10.52 -10.27 -6.92
N ASN A 521 11.12 -10.29 -5.72
CA ASN A 521 11.70 -9.12 -5.08
C ASN A 521 13.23 -9.18 -5.08
N PHE A 522 13.86 -8.37 -5.94
CA PHE A 522 15.31 -8.30 -6.08
C PHE A 522 15.90 -7.13 -5.28
N THR A 523 16.96 -7.42 -4.51
CA THR A 523 17.66 -6.47 -3.65
C THR A 523 19.14 -6.42 -4.00
N ASN A 524 19.90 -5.52 -3.36
CA ASN A 524 21.35 -5.45 -3.49
C ASN A 524 22.10 -6.58 -2.78
N LEU A 525 21.41 -7.57 -2.17
CA LEU A 525 22.01 -8.72 -1.49
C LEU A 525 23.05 -8.31 -0.43
N GLY A 526 22.72 -7.27 0.33
CA GLY A 526 23.58 -6.73 1.40
C GLY A 526 24.84 -5.99 0.92
N ALA A 527 25.12 -5.92 -0.38
CA ALA A 527 26.32 -5.27 -0.91
C ALA A 527 26.29 -3.74 -0.76
N VAL A 528 27.44 -3.14 -0.47
CA VAL A 528 27.58 -1.69 -0.22
C VAL A 528 28.80 -1.14 -0.96
N GLY A 529 28.68 0.09 -1.47
CA GLY A 529 29.77 0.82 -2.13
C GLY A 529 29.85 0.56 -3.62
N ALA A 530 31.07 0.55 -4.17
CA ALA A 530 31.31 0.52 -5.62
C ALA A 530 31.08 -0.86 -6.28
N LYS A 531 31.28 -1.95 -5.53
CA LYS A 531 31.23 -3.32 -6.06
C LYS A 531 29.85 -3.94 -5.86
N GLY A 532 29.42 -4.75 -6.84
CA GLY A 532 28.19 -5.52 -6.73
C GLY A 532 28.31 -6.71 -5.78
N PRO A 533 27.19 -7.39 -5.46
CA PRO A 533 27.17 -8.54 -4.57
C PRO A 533 27.96 -9.75 -5.12
N THR A 534 28.50 -10.56 -4.20
CA THR A 534 29.28 -11.77 -4.51
C THR A 534 28.56 -13.07 -4.14
N SER A 535 27.42 -12.99 -3.46
CA SER A 535 26.64 -14.13 -3.00
C SER A 535 25.13 -13.86 -3.10
N THR A 536 24.35 -14.91 -3.33
CA THR A 536 22.87 -14.87 -3.35
C THR A 536 22.24 -15.42 -2.06
N LEU A 537 23.03 -15.53 -0.98
CA LEU A 537 22.60 -16.17 0.27
C LEU A 537 21.36 -15.49 0.88
N ASP A 538 21.21 -14.18 0.72
CA ASP A 538 20.06 -13.40 1.23
C ASP A 538 18.73 -13.77 0.54
N TYR A 539 18.76 -14.54 -0.55
CA TYR A 539 17.55 -15.10 -1.16
C TYR A 539 17.16 -16.48 -0.62
N LYS A 540 17.93 -17.06 0.29
CA LYS A 540 17.56 -18.33 0.93
C LYS A 540 16.20 -18.20 1.64
N GLY A 541 15.30 -19.16 1.40
CA GLY A 541 13.93 -19.15 1.92
C GLY A 541 12.96 -18.25 1.15
N THR A 542 13.40 -17.59 0.08
CA THR A 542 12.54 -16.78 -0.80
C THR A 542 12.21 -17.52 -2.10
N ASN A 543 11.27 -16.99 -2.89
CA ASN A 543 10.94 -17.57 -4.18
C ASN A 543 12.02 -17.38 -5.28
N LEU A 544 13.12 -16.67 -4.96
CA LEU A 544 14.32 -16.48 -5.77
C LEU A 544 15.46 -17.45 -5.41
N GLU A 545 15.33 -18.25 -4.33
CA GLU A 545 16.33 -19.22 -3.93
C GLU A 545 16.67 -20.17 -5.09
N GLY A 546 17.95 -20.28 -5.42
CA GLY A 546 18.45 -21.13 -6.52
C GLY A 546 18.09 -20.67 -7.93
N LYS A 547 17.40 -19.54 -8.11
CA LYS A 547 16.93 -19.04 -9.43
C LYS A 547 17.69 -17.84 -9.96
N VAL A 548 18.65 -17.33 -9.19
CA VAL A 548 19.45 -16.16 -9.54
C VAL A 548 20.92 -16.57 -9.62
N GLN A 549 21.58 -16.22 -10.71
CA GLN A 549 23.03 -16.36 -10.86
C GLN A 549 23.69 -14.99 -10.83
N LEU A 550 24.87 -14.87 -10.24
CA LEU A 550 25.61 -13.62 -10.21
C LEU A 550 26.71 -13.59 -11.27
N HIS A 551 26.76 -12.51 -12.05
CA HIS A 551 27.87 -12.22 -12.95
C HIS A 551 28.38 -10.81 -12.70
N LYS A 552 29.55 -10.69 -12.05
CA LYS A 552 30.14 -9.40 -11.63
C LYS A 552 29.16 -8.52 -10.82
N GLY A 553 28.35 -9.15 -9.96
CA GLY A 553 27.33 -8.48 -9.15
C GLY A 553 25.99 -8.18 -9.85
N ILE A 554 25.89 -8.45 -11.15
CA ILE A 554 24.62 -8.39 -11.87
C ILE A 554 23.90 -9.73 -11.66
N GLN A 555 22.61 -9.64 -11.31
CA GLN A 555 21.75 -10.79 -11.07
C GLN A 555 21.10 -11.23 -12.38
N LEU A 556 21.36 -12.47 -12.78
CA LEU A 556 20.76 -13.11 -13.95
C LEU A 556 19.57 -13.94 -13.48
N TRP A 557 18.39 -13.63 -14.03
CA TRP A 557 17.15 -14.32 -13.70
C TRP A 557 16.42 -14.75 -14.95
N THR A 558 16.02 -16.02 -15.01
CA THR A 558 15.30 -16.60 -16.14
C THR A 558 13.80 -16.46 -15.91
N VAL A 559 13.11 -15.85 -16.88
CA VAL A 559 11.66 -15.66 -16.87
C VAL A 559 10.96 -17.03 -16.84
N PRO A 560 10.21 -17.34 -15.77
CA PRO A 560 9.66 -18.68 -15.56
C PRO A 560 8.38 -18.96 -16.35
N TYR A 561 7.69 -17.92 -16.81
CA TYR A 561 6.44 -18.05 -17.57
C TYR A 561 6.40 -16.98 -18.66
N ARG A 562 5.85 -17.33 -19.82
CA ARG A 562 5.56 -16.35 -20.86
C ARG A 562 4.39 -15.47 -20.39
N GLY A 563 4.47 -14.16 -20.55
CA GLY A 563 3.40 -13.26 -20.12
C GLY A 563 3.76 -11.78 -20.04
N THR A 564 2.77 -10.96 -19.72
CA THR A 564 2.91 -9.56 -19.30
C THR A 564 3.26 -9.45 -17.81
N TYR A 565 4.38 -8.79 -17.52
CA TYR A 565 4.94 -8.52 -16.20
C TYR A 565 4.93 -7.02 -15.88
N SER A 566 4.62 -6.64 -14.64
CA SER A 566 4.89 -5.30 -14.09
C SER A 566 6.28 -5.33 -13.49
N ILE A 567 7.16 -4.44 -13.95
CA ILE A 567 8.51 -4.26 -13.41
C ILE A 567 8.61 -2.88 -12.79
N GLU A 568 8.93 -2.82 -11.51
CA GLU A 568 9.18 -1.59 -10.77
C GLU A 568 10.64 -1.54 -10.31
N ALA A 569 11.35 -0.47 -10.67
CA ALA A 569 12.75 -0.25 -10.33
C ALA A 569 12.94 1.05 -9.55
N LEU A 570 13.73 0.98 -8.48
CA LEU A 570 14.18 2.13 -7.68
C LEU A 570 15.68 2.32 -7.85
N GLY A 571 16.13 3.53 -8.21
CA GLY A 571 17.54 3.91 -8.20
C GLY A 571 18.03 4.20 -6.78
N ALA A 572 19.33 4.07 -6.54
CA ALA A 572 19.89 4.30 -5.21
C ALA A 572 20.14 5.79 -4.92
N SER A 573 20.15 6.15 -3.64
CA SER A 573 20.45 7.51 -3.22
C SER A 573 21.95 7.83 -3.27
N GLY A 574 22.30 9.07 -3.59
CA GLY A 574 23.66 9.57 -3.42
C GLY A 574 24.07 9.68 -1.95
N GLY A 575 25.38 9.60 -1.70
CA GLY A 575 25.95 9.76 -0.37
C GLY A 575 25.82 11.19 0.15
N ASN A 576 25.75 11.35 1.46
CA ASN A 576 25.76 12.67 2.09
C ASN A 576 27.19 13.22 2.18
N GLY A 577 27.34 14.54 2.08
CA GLY A 577 28.60 15.23 2.36
C GLY A 577 28.74 15.58 3.86
N THR A 578 29.89 15.32 4.47
CA THR A 578 30.19 15.58 5.90
C THR A 578 31.55 16.29 6.10
N ASN A 579 31.80 16.87 7.30
CA ASN A 579 33.10 17.50 7.66
C ASN A 579 33.85 16.83 8.83
N ASP A 580 33.25 15.89 9.56
CA ASP A 580 33.88 15.14 10.65
C ASP A 580 33.34 13.69 10.72
N THR A 581 33.76 12.92 11.74
CA THR A 581 33.22 11.57 12.04
C THR A 581 31.87 11.59 12.76
N GLN A 582 31.27 12.76 13.03
CA GLN A 582 29.97 12.90 13.67
C GLN A 582 28.84 13.04 12.63
N THR A 583 27.59 12.89 13.07
CA THR A 583 26.36 12.85 12.25
C THR A 583 25.95 14.18 11.61
N ARG A 584 26.85 15.18 11.53
CA ARG A 584 26.57 16.48 10.93
C ARG A 584 26.72 16.43 9.40
N TYR A 585 25.58 16.25 8.71
CA TYR A 585 25.51 16.33 7.25
C TYR A 585 25.49 17.79 6.79
N TRP A 586 26.39 18.15 5.88
CA TRP A 586 26.40 19.48 5.25
C TRP A 586 25.35 19.57 4.16
N ARG A 587 25.37 18.59 3.26
CA ARG A 587 24.42 18.47 2.17
C ARG A 587 24.09 17.01 1.95
N THR A 588 22.81 16.76 1.75
CA THR A 588 22.32 15.42 1.49
C THR A 588 22.54 15.06 0.02
N GLY A 589 22.81 13.79 -0.27
CA GLY A 589 22.80 13.29 -1.65
C GLY A 589 21.37 13.27 -2.21
N GLY A 590 21.22 13.23 -3.52
CA GLY A 590 19.92 13.07 -4.16
C GLY A 590 19.30 11.70 -3.88
N LEU A 591 17.97 11.65 -3.84
CA LEU A 591 17.20 10.40 -3.90
C LEU A 591 17.33 9.79 -5.31
N GLY A 592 17.19 8.48 -5.46
CA GLY A 592 17.07 7.87 -6.79
C GLY A 592 15.70 8.15 -7.43
N ALA A 593 15.52 7.74 -8.68
CA ALA A 593 14.24 7.72 -9.36
C ALA A 593 13.48 6.41 -9.09
N ARG A 594 12.17 6.43 -9.32
CA ARG A 594 11.29 5.26 -9.35
C ARG A 594 10.64 5.18 -10.72
N ILE A 595 10.77 4.03 -11.37
CA ILE A 595 10.18 3.75 -12.68
C ILE A 595 9.43 2.43 -12.62
N LYS A 596 8.15 2.45 -12.96
CA LYS A 596 7.30 1.27 -13.08
C LYS A 596 6.66 1.22 -14.45
N ALA A 597 6.68 0.05 -15.08
CA ALA A 597 6.03 -0.17 -16.38
C ALA A 597 5.73 -1.66 -16.61
N ASN A 598 4.88 -1.94 -17.59
CA ASN A 598 4.50 -3.29 -17.99
C ASN A 598 5.26 -3.76 -19.23
N PHE A 599 5.62 -5.04 -19.26
CA PHE A 599 6.44 -5.67 -20.31
C PHE A 599 5.93 -7.06 -20.64
N TYR A 600 5.88 -7.38 -21.92
CA TYR A 600 5.66 -8.74 -22.38
C TYR A 600 7.00 -9.50 -22.43
N LEU A 601 7.12 -10.58 -21.67
CA LEU A 601 8.34 -11.38 -21.55
C LEU A 601 8.09 -12.83 -22.01
N LYS A 602 9.06 -13.39 -22.71
CA LYS A 602 9.01 -14.80 -23.13
C LYS A 602 9.58 -15.70 -22.04
N GLU A 603 8.94 -16.85 -21.79
CA GLU A 603 9.51 -17.92 -20.98
C GLU A 603 10.92 -18.28 -21.45
N GLY A 604 11.82 -18.55 -20.50
CA GLY A 604 13.21 -18.86 -20.78
C GLY A 604 14.09 -17.64 -21.11
N SER A 605 13.52 -16.44 -21.30
CA SER A 605 14.31 -15.23 -21.49
C SER A 605 15.10 -14.90 -20.22
N VAL A 606 16.37 -14.54 -20.37
CA VAL A 606 17.21 -14.11 -19.25
C VAL A 606 17.17 -12.60 -19.12
N LEU A 607 16.83 -12.11 -17.92
CA LEU A 607 16.96 -10.72 -17.54
C LEU A 607 18.26 -10.49 -16.78
N LYS A 608 18.93 -9.38 -17.08
CA LYS A 608 20.04 -8.83 -16.29
C LYS A 608 19.48 -7.77 -15.36
N ILE A 609 19.64 -7.98 -14.07
CA ILE A 609 19.13 -7.13 -13.00
C ILE A 609 20.31 -6.60 -12.19
N LEU A 610 20.60 -5.32 -12.33
CA LEU A 610 21.61 -4.62 -11.53
C LEU A 610 20.88 -3.72 -10.53
N ILE A 611 21.05 -3.99 -9.25
CA ILE A 611 20.46 -3.18 -8.19
C ILE A 611 21.45 -2.11 -7.73
N GLY A 612 21.07 -0.84 -7.88
CA GLY A 612 21.91 0.28 -7.51
C GLY A 612 22.24 0.27 -6.02
N GLN A 613 23.44 0.71 -5.65
CA GLN A 613 23.86 0.87 -4.25
C GLN A 613 24.03 2.36 -3.90
N PRO A 614 23.91 2.71 -2.61
CA PRO A 614 24.12 4.09 -2.18
C PRO A 614 25.56 4.54 -2.41
N GLY A 615 25.74 5.82 -2.73
CA GLY A 615 27.07 6.43 -2.71
C GLY A 615 27.61 6.55 -1.28
N LEU A 616 28.90 6.36 -1.11
CA LEU A 616 29.61 6.47 0.17
C LEU A 616 30.53 7.70 0.17
N CYS A 617 30.71 8.30 1.34
CA CYS A 617 31.72 9.32 1.57
C CYS A 617 33.04 8.66 2.04
N ALA A 618 34.14 9.42 2.05
CA ALA A 618 35.43 8.91 2.50
C ALA A 618 35.41 8.52 3.99
N PRO A 619 36.11 7.44 4.40
CA PRO A 619 36.13 6.98 5.79
C PRO A 619 36.88 7.92 6.74
N ILE A 620 37.84 8.71 6.25
CA ILE A 620 38.67 9.63 7.04
C ILE A 620 38.88 10.98 6.33
N GLY A 621 39.10 12.07 7.09
CA GLY A 621 39.36 13.42 6.57
C GLY A 621 38.43 14.51 7.13
N GLN A 622 38.81 15.79 6.96
CA GLN A 622 38.04 16.95 7.44
C GLN A 622 36.97 17.45 6.43
N ARG A 623 36.92 16.88 5.22
CA ARG A 623 35.98 17.26 4.15
C ARG A 623 35.66 16.03 3.33
N ARG A 624 34.42 15.55 3.39
CA ARG A 624 34.03 14.24 2.86
C ARG A 624 32.77 14.37 2.00
N PRO A 625 32.89 14.76 0.73
CA PRO A 625 31.75 14.75 -0.17
C PRO A 625 31.23 13.33 -0.38
N GLY A 626 29.94 13.21 -0.65
CA GLY A 626 29.31 11.91 -0.94
C GLY A 626 29.53 11.48 -2.38
N GLY A 627 29.78 10.19 -2.60
CA GLY A 627 29.72 9.58 -3.92
C GLY A 627 28.31 9.60 -4.51
N GLY A 628 28.21 9.44 -5.83
CA GLY A 628 26.92 9.32 -6.51
C GLY A 628 26.28 7.96 -6.23
N GLY A 629 24.95 7.91 -6.14
CA GLY A 629 24.18 6.67 -6.03
C GLY A 629 24.16 5.96 -7.38
N GLY A 630 24.16 4.63 -7.36
CA GLY A 630 24.05 3.83 -8.58
C GLY A 630 22.63 3.79 -9.14
N GLY A 631 22.54 3.70 -10.47
CA GLY A 631 21.30 3.39 -11.15
C GLY A 631 20.92 1.92 -10.97
N THR A 632 19.63 1.63 -11.11
CA THR A 632 19.09 0.28 -11.10
C THR A 632 18.63 -0.08 -12.50
N PHE A 633 19.09 -1.22 -13.02
CA PHE A 633 18.93 -1.62 -14.42
C PHE A 633 18.22 -2.96 -14.51
N VAL A 634 17.23 -3.04 -15.38
CA VAL A 634 16.61 -4.29 -15.84
C VAL A 634 16.72 -4.30 -17.36
N THR A 635 17.54 -5.21 -17.89
CA THR A 635 17.75 -5.38 -19.34
C THR A 635 17.51 -6.82 -19.76
N LEU A 636 17.34 -7.03 -21.07
CA LEU A 636 17.43 -8.35 -21.68
C LEU A 636 18.90 -8.82 -21.73
N ALA A 637 19.11 -10.08 -22.11
CA ALA A 637 20.43 -10.71 -22.18
C ALA A 637 21.41 -10.00 -23.13
N ASP A 638 20.90 -9.40 -24.21
CA ASP A 638 21.62 -8.60 -25.20
C ASP A 638 21.94 -7.16 -24.73
N ASN A 639 21.57 -6.82 -23.49
CA ASN A 639 21.65 -5.49 -22.87
C ASN A 639 20.62 -4.47 -23.38
N SER A 640 19.61 -4.89 -24.13
CA SER A 640 18.48 -4.03 -24.49
C SER A 640 17.71 -3.61 -23.23
N PRO A 641 17.60 -2.30 -22.93
CA PRO A 641 17.03 -1.83 -21.67
C PRO A 641 15.51 -2.00 -21.63
N LEU A 642 14.97 -2.54 -20.53
CA LEU A 642 13.53 -2.57 -20.27
C LEU A 642 13.14 -1.41 -19.35
N VAL A 643 13.71 -1.38 -18.13
CA VAL A 643 13.51 -0.34 -17.13
C VAL A 643 14.86 0.03 -16.52
N ILE A 644 15.14 1.32 -16.43
CA ILE A 644 16.30 1.84 -15.72
C ILE A 644 15.87 3.02 -14.87
N ALA A 645 16.15 2.95 -13.57
CA ALA A 645 15.91 4.03 -12.63
C ALA A 645 17.23 4.70 -12.26
N GLY A 646 17.36 6.00 -12.52
CA GLY A 646 18.56 6.78 -12.24
C GLY A 646 18.84 6.94 -10.75
N GLY A 647 20.11 6.82 -10.36
CA GLY A 647 20.60 7.10 -9.01
C GLY A 647 20.79 8.60 -8.74
N GLY A 648 20.74 9.00 -7.48
CA GLY A 648 20.92 10.39 -7.08
C GLY A 648 22.38 10.84 -7.04
N GLY A 649 22.64 12.11 -7.32
CA GLY A 649 23.99 12.71 -7.19
C GLY A 649 24.44 12.82 -5.73
N GLY A 650 25.74 12.89 -5.50
CA GLY A 650 26.32 13.03 -4.16
C GLY A 650 26.14 14.42 -3.53
N GLY A 651 26.12 14.49 -2.20
CA GLY A 651 26.09 15.74 -1.45
C GLY A 651 27.48 16.39 -1.35
N ALA A 652 27.57 17.71 -1.54
CA ALA A 652 28.83 18.44 -1.49
C ALA A 652 29.37 18.64 -0.05
N ALA A 653 30.70 18.72 0.10
CA ALA A 653 31.40 19.07 1.36
C ALA A 653 32.60 20.07 1.26
N PRO A 654 32.57 21.17 0.46
CA PRO A 654 33.64 22.17 0.44
C PRO A 654 33.35 23.44 1.26
N TRP A 655 34.31 24.38 1.34
CA TRP A 655 34.31 25.56 2.23
C TRP A 655 33.29 26.67 1.92
N ILE A 656 32.93 26.92 0.65
CA ILE A 656 32.01 28.01 0.27
C ILE A 656 31.19 27.58 -0.97
N GLY A 657 29.85 27.65 -0.89
CA GLY A 657 28.94 27.45 -2.02
C GLY A 657 28.42 26.02 -2.19
N PHE A 658 27.16 25.78 -1.81
CA PHE A 658 26.72 24.47 -1.34
C PHE A 658 25.40 24.01 -1.94
N HIS A 659 25.32 22.76 -2.39
CA HIS A 659 24.08 22.18 -2.88
C HIS A 659 23.93 20.71 -2.54
N HIS A 660 22.68 20.31 -2.35
CA HIS A 660 22.28 18.92 -2.31
C HIS A 660 22.58 18.27 -3.66
N GLY A 661 22.86 16.97 -3.63
CA GLY A 661 22.92 16.19 -4.86
C GLY A 661 21.56 16.20 -5.54
N TYR A 662 21.55 16.31 -6.87
CA TYR A 662 20.29 16.25 -7.62
C TYR A 662 19.72 14.83 -7.55
N HIS A 663 18.39 14.74 -7.44
CA HIS A 663 17.71 13.46 -7.50
C HIS A 663 17.95 12.76 -8.85
N GLY A 664 17.76 11.44 -8.91
CA GLY A 664 17.61 10.72 -10.17
C GLY A 664 16.55 11.38 -11.04
N GLN A 665 16.78 11.46 -12.34
CA GLN A 665 15.90 12.14 -13.28
C GLN A 665 14.86 11.16 -13.84
N LEU A 666 13.62 11.62 -14.05
CA LEU A 666 12.55 10.80 -14.66
C LEU A 666 12.65 10.75 -16.20
N THR A 667 13.48 11.62 -16.76
CA THR A 667 13.83 11.69 -18.19
C THR A 667 15.09 10.87 -18.47
N THR A 668 15.35 10.60 -19.74
CA THR A 668 16.52 9.84 -20.20
C THR A 668 17.86 10.55 -19.96
N ASN A 669 17.85 11.86 -19.74
CA ASN A 669 19.08 12.63 -19.62
C ASN A 669 19.49 12.74 -18.15
N GLY A 670 20.78 12.64 -17.89
CA GLY A 670 21.33 12.98 -16.58
C GLY A 670 21.24 14.48 -16.35
N SER A 671 21.09 14.91 -15.10
CA SER A 671 21.13 16.34 -14.76
C SER A 671 22.57 16.83 -14.58
N ILE A 672 22.73 18.16 -14.60
CA ILE A 672 24.00 18.87 -14.33
C ILE A 672 25.15 18.35 -15.19
N TYR A 673 25.21 18.79 -16.46
CA TYR A 673 26.19 18.26 -17.44
C TYR A 673 26.15 16.72 -17.52
N GLY A 674 24.96 16.16 -17.32
CA GLY A 674 24.74 14.73 -17.45
C GLY A 674 24.79 14.27 -18.89
N GLY A 675 24.95 12.97 -19.05
CA GLY A 675 24.93 12.33 -20.35
C GLY A 675 23.54 12.35 -20.99
N THR A 676 23.52 12.01 -22.27
CA THR A 676 22.31 11.90 -23.08
C THR A 676 22.37 10.62 -23.90
N GLY A 677 21.21 10.04 -24.23
CA GLY A 677 21.14 8.89 -25.15
C GLY A 677 21.89 7.64 -24.68
N GLY A 678 22.08 7.49 -23.37
CA GLY A 678 22.79 6.35 -22.79
C GLY A 678 24.22 6.66 -22.34
N SER A 679 24.74 7.87 -22.57
CA SER A 679 26.13 8.22 -22.25
C SER A 679 26.35 8.47 -20.76
N GLY A 680 27.60 8.30 -20.30
CA GLY A 680 28.05 8.78 -19.00
C GLY A 680 27.98 10.31 -18.90
N GLY A 681 28.02 10.81 -17.66
CA GLY A 681 28.03 12.24 -17.36
C GLY A 681 29.39 12.89 -17.57
N TYR A 682 29.40 14.21 -17.66
CA TYR A 682 30.59 15.02 -17.88
C TYR A 682 31.01 15.77 -16.63
N LEU A 683 32.28 16.15 -16.60
CA LEU A 683 32.88 17.00 -15.58
C LEU A 683 33.09 18.39 -16.19
N TYR A 684 32.53 19.43 -15.59
CA TYR A 684 32.61 20.80 -16.11
C TYR A 684 33.14 21.78 -15.06
N ASP A 685 34.21 22.52 -15.40
CA ASP A 685 34.76 23.60 -14.58
C ASP A 685 34.44 24.95 -15.22
N ILE A 686 33.59 25.74 -14.55
CA ILE A 686 33.13 27.06 -15.02
C ILE A 686 34.28 28.07 -15.07
N TYR A 687 35.26 27.98 -14.15
CA TYR A 687 36.32 28.98 -14.04
C TYR A 687 37.32 28.90 -15.19
N TYR A 688 37.65 27.69 -15.64
CA TYR A 688 38.56 27.47 -16.77
C TYR A 688 37.85 27.27 -18.11
N ARG A 689 36.51 27.16 -18.14
CA ARG A 689 35.71 26.78 -19.32
C ARG A 689 36.26 25.54 -20.05
N THR A 690 36.89 24.63 -19.32
CA THR A 690 37.61 23.48 -19.89
C THR A 690 37.12 22.15 -19.31
N PHE A 691 37.18 21.10 -20.13
CA PHE A 691 36.94 19.71 -19.74
C PHE A 691 38.28 19.00 -19.43
N PHE A 692 38.96 19.28 -18.30
CA PHE A 692 40.29 18.67 -18.02
C PHE A 692 40.62 18.28 -16.55
N ARG A 693 41.56 17.33 -16.48
CA ARG A 693 42.04 16.42 -15.41
C ARG A 693 42.49 16.98 -14.05
N ARG A 694 42.23 18.24 -13.69
CA ARG A 694 42.52 18.74 -12.31
C ARG A 694 41.31 18.62 -11.37
N TYR A 695 40.18 18.18 -11.89
CA TYR A 695 38.92 18.10 -11.18
C TYR A 695 38.83 16.82 -10.33
N LYS A 696 38.60 16.92 -9.02
CA LYS A 696 38.63 15.76 -8.09
C LYS A 696 37.21 15.26 -7.77
N ALA A 697 36.51 14.81 -8.81
CA ALA A 697 35.21 14.13 -8.77
C ALA A 697 35.07 13.20 -9.98
N GLY A 698 34.24 12.17 -9.83
CA GLY A 698 33.79 11.30 -10.91
C GLY A 698 32.34 11.58 -11.30
N ALA A 699 32.05 11.59 -12.59
CA ALA A 699 30.68 11.62 -13.09
C ALA A 699 30.06 10.23 -13.06
N GLY A 700 28.74 10.14 -13.13
CA GLY A 700 28.02 8.87 -13.20
C GLY A 700 28.20 8.19 -14.55
N GLY A 701 28.21 6.85 -14.55
CA GLY A 701 28.12 6.01 -15.74
C GLY A 701 26.70 5.96 -16.30
N GLY A 702 26.61 5.85 -17.62
CA GLY A 702 25.35 5.61 -18.31
C GLY A 702 25.11 4.12 -18.60
N LEU A 703 24.18 3.83 -19.50
CA LEU A 703 24.01 2.50 -20.07
C LEU A 703 25.23 2.12 -20.92
N LYS A 704 25.69 3.03 -21.79
CA LYS A 704 26.65 2.76 -22.87
C LYS A 704 28.10 3.12 -22.54
N THR A 705 28.31 4.28 -21.92
CA THR A 705 29.67 4.81 -21.68
C THR A 705 29.89 5.18 -20.23
N ASN A 706 31.13 5.05 -19.79
CA ASN A 706 31.55 5.40 -18.43
C ASN A 706 31.39 6.90 -18.21
N GLY A 707 31.19 7.29 -16.95
CA GLY A 707 31.29 8.68 -16.55
C GLY A 707 32.71 9.20 -16.69
N ALA A 708 32.84 10.50 -16.93
CA ALA A 708 34.15 11.15 -16.94
C ALA A 708 34.86 11.00 -15.58
N SER A 709 36.15 10.64 -15.64
CA SER A 709 37.05 10.52 -14.49
C SER A 709 37.81 11.82 -14.24
N GLY A 710 38.00 12.14 -12.97
CA GLY A 710 38.77 13.28 -12.51
C GLY A 710 40.19 12.92 -12.06
N ASN A 711 40.91 13.88 -11.49
CA ASN A 711 42.16 13.61 -10.80
C ASN A 711 41.89 12.80 -9.54
N LEU A 712 42.62 11.70 -9.33
CA LEU A 712 42.46 10.81 -8.18
C LEU A 712 41.03 10.29 -7.98
N THR A 713 40.16 10.34 -9.00
CA THR A 713 38.75 9.98 -8.90
C THR A 713 38.30 9.29 -10.17
N GLN A 714 37.63 8.15 -10.03
CA GLN A 714 37.08 7.42 -11.17
C GLN A 714 35.63 7.81 -11.40
N GLY A 715 35.25 8.01 -12.66
CA GLY A 715 33.84 8.02 -13.05
C GLY A 715 33.23 6.64 -12.83
N GLY A 716 31.91 6.59 -12.67
CA GLY A 716 31.19 5.32 -12.60
C GLY A 716 31.27 4.59 -13.93
N PHE A 717 31.48 3.28 -13.88
CA PHE A 717 31.46 2.45 -15.08
C PHE A 717 30.04 2.32 -15.62
N ALA A 718 29.93 2.27 -16.94
CA ALA A 718 28.66 2.03 -17.61
C ALA A 718 28.11 0.65 -17.26
N PHE A 719 26.81 0.45 -17.39
CA PHE A 719 26.20 -0.88 -17.27
C PHE A 719 26.87 -1.90 -18.21
N LEU A 720 27.14 -1.53 -19.46
CA LEU A 720 27.84 -2.41 -20.42
C LEU A 720 29.25 -2.80 -19.98
N ASN A 721 29.89 -2.00 -19.12
CA ASN A 721 31.21 -2.26 -18.55
C ASN A 721 31.13 -2.86 -17.13
N GLY A 722 29.97 -3.41 -16.74
CA GLY A 722 29.77 -4.08 -15.45
C GLY A 722 29.13 -3.18 -14.37
N GLY A 723 28.88 -1.90 -14.66
CA GLY A 723 28.16 -0.98 -13.78
C GLY A 723 28.85 -0.70 -12.45
N GLU A 724 30.15 -0.94 -12.33
CA GLU A 724 30.89 -0.68 -11.11
C GLU A 724 30.91 0.83 -10.75
N GLY A 725 30.76 1.14 -9.47
CA GLY A 725 30.91 2.51 -8.98
C GLY A 725 32.34 3.02 -9.06
N GLY A 726 32.53 4.32 -9.16
CA GLY A 726 33.86 4.93 -9.16
C GLY A 726 34.47 4.95 -7.76
N VAL A 727 35.80 4.84 -7.68
CA VAL A 727 36.56 4.97 -6.42
C VAL A 727 37.44 6.23 -6.43
N GLY A 728 37.40 6.99 -5.33
CA GLY A 728 38.24 8.15 -5.06
C GLY A 728 39.52 7.76 -4.33
N GLY A 729 40.58 8.55 -4.49
CA GLY A 729 41.88 8.30 -3.86
C GLY A 729 41.89 8.44 -2.33
N ASP A 730 40.81 8.96 -1.74
CA ASP A 730 40.53 9.01 -0.30
C ASP A 730 39.64 7.85 0.17
N GLY A 731 39.26 6.94 -0.72
CA GLY A 731 38.38 5.82 -0.45
C GLY A 731 36.89 6.14 -0.51
N ALA A 732 36.47 7.35 -0.90
CA ALA A 732 35.07 7.61 -1.20
C ALA A 732 34.61 6.82 -2.44
N GLN A 733 33.36 6.36 -2.44
CA GLN A 733 32.87 5.43 -3.46
C GLN A 733 31.55 5.90 -4.04
N GLY A 734 31.46 5.93 -5.37
CA GLY A 734 30.18 5.88 -6.05
C GLY A 734 29.55 4.52 -5.85
N GLY A 735 28.23 4.45 -5.78
CA GLY A 735 27.50 3.21 -5.63
C GLY A 735 27.56 2.34 -6.89
N PHE A 736 27.59 1.02 -6.72
CA PHE A 736 27.37 0.04 -7.77
C PHE A 736 26.07 0.37 -8.53
N GLY A 737 26.09 0.26 -9.86
CA GLY A 737 25.13 0.89 -10.76
C GLY A 737 25.67 2.16 -11.44
N GLY A 738 26.99 2.33 -11.48
CA GLY A 738 27.66 3.42 -12.17
C GLY A 738 27.64 4.76 -11.43
N GLY A 739 27.53 4.78 -10.11
CA GLY A 739 27.74 6.01 -9.35
C GLY A 739 29.18 6.52 -9.50
N GLY A 740 29.38 7.82 -9.65
CA GLY A 740 30.70 8.44 -9.72
C GLY A 740 31.36 8.59 -8.35
N ALA A 741 32.69 8.50 -8.30
CA ALA A 741 33.47 8.73 -7.09
C ALA A 741 33.37 10.18 -6.61
N ALA A 742 33.54 10.38 -5.30
CA ALA A 742 33.80 11.68 -4.71
C ALA A 742 35.26 11.79 -4.26
N TYR A 743 35.75 13.01 -4.05
CA TYR A 743 37.02 13.25 -3.33
C TYR A 743 37.02 14.65 -2.73
N LEU A 744 37.20 15.69 -3.55
CA LEU A 744 37.03 17.09 -3.12
C LEU A 744 35.63 17.60 -3.46
N TYR A 745 35.06 17.04 -4.52
CA TYR A 745 33.73 17.35 -5.04
C TYR A 745 32.87 16.08 -5.04
N PRO A 746 31.53 16.21 -4.97
CA PRO A 746 30.62 15.07 -4.97
C PRO A 746 30.62 14.32 -6.30
N GLY A 747 30.22 13.05 -6.24
CA GLY A 747 30.11 12.20 -7.42
C GLY A 747 28.74 12.26 -8.10
N GLY A 748 28.69 12.14 -9.42
CA GLY A 748 27.45 12.09 -10.21
C GLY A 748 26.70 10.76 -10.07
N GLY A 749 25.38 10.77 -10.09
CA GLY A 749 24.55 9.54 -10.00
C GLY A 749 24.60 8.71 -11.28
N GLY A 750 24.61 7.38 -11.17
CA GLY A 750 24.54 6.46 -12.33
C GLY A 750 23.11 6.32 -12.86
N GLY A 751 22.92 5.82 -14.08
CA GLY A 751 21.58 5.63 -14.65
C GLY A 751 21.59 5.28 -16.13
N TYR A 752 20.44 5.45 -16.80
CA TYR A 752 20.37 5.30 -18.26
C TYR A 752 21.37 6.23 -18.93
N SER A 753 21.38 7.50 -18.52
CA SER A 753 22.52 8.40 -18.76
C SER A 753 23.10 8.83 -17.43
N GLY A 754 24.41 9.00 -17.34
CA GLY A 754 25.06 9.37 -16.09
C GLY A 754 24.84 10.84 -15.71
N GLY A 755 24.71 11.14 -14.42
CA GLY A 755 24.72 12.50 -13.91
C GLY A 755 26.13 13.11 -13.98
N GLY A 756 26.24 14.37 -14.38
CA GLY A 756 27.53 15.06 -14.43
C GLY A 756 27.88 15.76 -13.12
N VAL A 757 29.01 16.45 -13.10
CA VAL A 757 29.42 17.27 -11.96
C VAL A 757 29.96 18.61 -12.47
N VAL A 758 29.46 19.70 -11.89
CA VAL A 758 29.92 21.06 -12.18
C VAL A 758 30.60 21.67 -10.98
N ARG A 759 31.67 22.45 -11.23
CA ARG A 759 32.29 23.34 -10.26
C ARG A 759 32.40 24.76 -10.77
N ALA A 760 32.08 25.70 -9.88
CA ALA A 760 32.48 27.09 -9.88
C ALA A 760 33.01 27.46 -8.48
N THR A 761 33.65 28.63 -8.36
CA THR A 761 34.25 29.16 -7.12
C THR A 761 33.33 29.13 -5.89
N ARG A 762 32.00 29.19 -6.08
CA ARG A 762 30.98 29.04 -5.03
C ARG A 762 29.78 28.16 -5.45
N TYR A 763 29.97 27.23 -6.39
CA TYR A 763 28.87 26.44 -6.93
C TYR A 763 29.37 25.07 -7.35
N THR A 764 29.24 24.08 -6.47
CA THR A 764 29.50 22.68 -6.85
C THR A 764 28.22 21.86 -6.72
N LYS A 765 27.86 21.14 -7.78
CA LYS A 765 26.68 20.27 -7.82
C LYS A 765 27.00 18.96 -8.54
N ALA A 766 26.53 17.86 -7.98
CA ALA A 766 26.43 16.59 -8.67
C ALA A 766 25.01 16.38 -9.19
N GLY A 767 24.93 15.99 -10.46
CA GLY A 767 23.71 15.57 -11.13
C GLY A 767 23.27 14.17 -10.73
N GLY A 768 21.97 13.92 -10.78
CA GLY A 768 21.43 12.57 -10.75
C GLY A 768 21.38 11.95 -12.16
N GLY A 769 21.42 10.63 -12.21
CA GLY A 769 21.35 9.88 -13.48
C GLY A 769 19.96 9.93 -14.11
N GLY A 770 19.91 9.78 -15.43
CA GLY A 770 18.70 9.63 -16.23
C GLY A 770 18.03 8.28 -16.02
N SER A 771 16.72 8.22 -16.28
CA SER A 771 15.90 7.01 -16.25
C SER A 771 15.34 6.67 -17.62
N PHE A 772 15.03 5.40 -17.84
CA PHE A 772 14.49 4.90 -19.10
C PHE A 772 13.42 3.84 -18.85
N THR A 773 12.42 3.78 -19.73
CA THR A 773 11.52 2.64 -19.83
C THR A 773 11.08 2.47 -21.28
N ALA A 774 11.03 1.23 -21.75
CA ALA A 774 10.43 0.84 -23.03
C ALA A 774 9.01 0.26 -22.87
N GLY A 775 8.51 0.18 -21.63
CA GLY A 775 7.23 -0.46 -21.31
C GLY A 775 6.03 0.47 -21.43
N THR A 776 4.83 -0.11 -21.32
CA THR A 776 3.56 0.63 -21.30
C THR A 776 3.09 0.87 -19.85
N MET A 777 2.00 1.64 -19.67
CA MET A 777 1.40 1.91 -18.36
C MET A 777 2.43 2.44 -17.35
N VAL A 778 3.09 3.51 -17.76
CA VAL A 778 4.28 4.02 -17.09
C VAL A 778 3.92 4.91 -15.90
N ASP A 779 4.42 4.55 -14.72
CA ASP A 779 4.39 5.38 -13.52
C ASP A 779 5.83 5.78 -13.14
N LYS A 780 6.10 7.09 -13.10
CA LYS A 780 7.40 7.67 -12.77
C LYS A 780 7.27 8.63 -11.62
N SER A 781 8.09 8.44 -10.60
CA SER A 781 8.20 9.37 -9.48
C SER A 781 9.64 9.40 -8.97
N LEU A 782 9.98 10.36 -8.10
CA LEU A 782 11.20 10.23 -7.32
C LEU A 782 11.04 9.11 -6.29
N ALA A 783 12.14 8.43 -5.94
CA ALA A 783 12.13 7.49 -4.82
C ALA A 783 11.79 8.24 -3.53
N THR A 784 10.96 7.65 -2.68
CA THR A 784 10.47 8.26 -1.44
C THR A 784 11.42 8.04 -0.26
N LEU A 785 12.37 7.11 -0.38
CA LEU A 785 13.31 6.72 0.67
C LEU A 785 14.76 6.78 0.19
N ARG A 786 15.68 7.08 1.13
CA ARG A 786 17.13 6.90 0.92
C ARG A 786 17.50 5.44 1.11
N GLY A 787 18.49 4.98 0.38
CA GLY A 787 18.94 3.60 0.49
C GLY A 787 19.34 3.01 -0.86
N PRO A 788 19.59 1.68 -0.88
CA PRO A 788 19.86 0.96 -2.11
C PRO A 788 18.63 0.96 -3.01
N GLY A 789 18.85 0.61 -4.27
CA GLY A 789 17.78 0.32 -5.19
C GLY A 789 17.02 -0.96 -4.83
N LYS A 790 15.94 -1.19 -5.56
CA LYS A 790 15.13 -2.41 -5.51
C LYS A 790 14.56 -2.67 -6.91
N VAL A 791 14.35 -3.93 -7.27
CA VAL A 791 13.49 -4.29 -8.40
C VAL A 791 12.40 -5.24 -7.93
N GLU A 792 11.16 -4.97 -8.29
CA GLU A 792 10.02 -5.84 -8.05
C GLU A 792 9.40 -6.24 -9.39
N ILE A 793 9.30 -7.54 -9.64
CA ILE A 793 8.75 -8.11 -10.87
C ILE A 793 7.52 -8.92 -10.52
N ARG A 794 6.36 -8.55 -11.06
CA ARG A 794 5.09 -9.26 -10.84
C ARG A 794 4.52 -9.72 -12.17
N LEU A 795 4.27 -11.02 -12.33
CA LEU A 795 3.48 -11.53 -13.47
C LEU A 795 2.04 -11.04 -13.31
N ILE A 796 1.52 -10.30 -14.31
CA ILE A 796 0.15 -9.76 -14.28
C ILE A 796 -0.78 -10.60 -15.17
N LYS A 797 -0.28 -11.07 -16.32
CA LYS A 797 -1.03 -11.88 -17.28
C LYS A 797 -0.09 -12.88 -17.96
N PRO A 798 -0.26 -14.20 -17.85
CA PRO A 798 0.52 -15.17 -18.62
C PRO A 798 -0.02 -15.29 -20.04
N ASP A 799 0.83 -15.67 -20.98
CA ASP A 799 0.40 -16.12 -22.31
C ASP A 799 0.35 -17.64 -22.28
N ILE A 800 -0.77 -18.21 -22.71
CA ILE A 800 -0.89 -19.66 -22.84
C ILE A 800 -0.50 -20.03 -24.27
N GLY A 801 0.40 -20.99 -24.41
CA GLY A 801 0.79 -21.58 -25.69
C GLY A 801 -0.13 -22.70 -26.12
#